data_AF-A0A958A4H4-F1
#
_entry.id   AF-A0A958A4H4-F1
#
_cell.length_a   1.000
_cell.length_b   1.000
_cell.length_c   1.000
_cell.angle_alpha   90.00
_cell.angle_beta   90.00
_cell.angle_gamma   90.00
#
_symmetry.space_group_name_H-M   'P 1'
#
loop_
_entity.id
_entity.type
_entity.pdbx_description
1 polymer ?
#
loop_
_entity_poly.entity_id
_entity_poly.type
_entity_poly.pdbx_seq_one_letter_code
_entity_poly.pdbx_strand_id
1 'polypeptide(L)'
;MNPHPPQLTPLSLAILLTVTLWLAWNILPTHAQDPIYVDQNATGADDGSVLGEGMYNLNRSPTIQNSSLWNNPDGDDSDEAPSTFAISGTSVCPNSPIYVNQAASAGGDGASWGTAYRGLSPALADAIGYTATCTPIEVWVARGRYVPGLGPDRTQTFTMTEGVQLYGGFAATETLRTERDWENNVTVLSGDNQNNDIIDANGVVTDTANIVGDNRYHVVTADGSSNPITTDTVLDGFTITAGQANVTGDNDGGGFICYGSGSECSPTLNNITFSGNLASDSGGAMFNFGSSSGQSNPTLNNVTFYNNTSQDWGGAMFNWGYQGESSPVLNRVTFIGNTAANDGGAMYNYGFNGLSSPSLNNVLFLSNTSTTRSGGAMYNDGGDGGESSPSLVNVTFYDNSADDNGGAIINDALSGGTSTPTLENVILWENTATSGDQLYNGDANPTISYTLIQSDTGDIESVGSTISYGSGILTGDPLFVDAVGGDLRLGDNSPAIDAGDNDATTAATDLDGNDRFYNDLAVSDTGSGTAPIVDMGAYEKQSNSGPVPDITLAGNGQVIANGDTSPSLLDGTDFDAVTIGQALTHTFTISNEGDLDLTLAGSPAITLTNGSLFTVTQPASTTLAAGESTTFTLTFAPQSEGSFTDTVTIANDDPDESTYSFVVGGTDTCPAALIYVDQNAAGNNTGDSWADAFTDLQDGLSLAEVCAPIEVWIATGVYTPGLSQSDTFVLTSGVAVYGGFAATETLRTERDWEANVTVLSGDIDGNDATDSSGVVTDTVYINGSNNYHIVTGSGTDSSAILDGFTLTAGQANSTGGGGMYNNNGSPNLTNITFSGNDAANKGGAMYNGNDSSPSLSNVVFSSNASDDDGGAMYNNGSSPSLSSVTFSDNSSFGHGGAMYNINSHPHLSNVTFSANSSGPNSGGGIYNDNSSPSLSNVT
;
A
#
# COMPACT_ATOMS: atom_id res chain seq x y z
N MET A 1 56.94 18.90 13.80
CA MET A 1 58.30 18.30 13.82
C MET A 1 58.20 16.90 13.23
N ASN A 2 59.28 16.37 12.66
CA ASN A 2 59.41 14.95 12.22
C ASN A 2 59.60 14.00 13.43
N PRO A 3 59.59 12.65 13.29
CA PRO A 3 59.20 11.79 12.14
C PRO A 3 58.41 10.46 12.44
N HIS A 4 57.69 9.94 11.43
CA HIS A 4 57.39 8.53 11.03
C HIS A 4 57.04 7.34 12.02
N PRO A 5 56.43 6.21 11.53
CA PRO A 5 56.00 5.03 12.32
C PRO A 5 57.11 3.92 12.42
N PRO A 6 57.03 2.58 12.04
CA PRO A 6 56.20 1.87 11.03
C PRO A 6 55.75 0.38 11.32
N GLN A 7 55.04 -0.25 10.35
CA GLN A 7 54.81 -1.72 10.12
C GLN A 7 53.77 -2.44 11.03
N LEU A 8 53.15 -3.60 10.70
CA LEU A 8 53.53 -4.75 9.82
C LEU A 8 52.39 -5.37 8.96
N THR A 9 52.79 -5.91 7.80
CA THR A 9 52.13 -6.94 6.93
C THR A 9 52.88 -8.31 7.13
N PRO A 10 52.82 -9.43 6.32
CA PRO A 10 52.28 -9.63 4.95
C PRO A 10 51.82 -11.07 4.48
N LEU A 11 51.54 -11.20 3.16
CA LEU A 11 51.66 -12.40 2.27
C LEU A 11 50.64 -13.57 2.45
N SER A 12 50.35 -14.46 1.47
CA SER A 12 50.87 -14.74 0.08
C SER A 12 49.91 -15.71 -0.67
N LEU A 13 49.92 -15.95 -2.00
CA LEU A 13 50.38 -15.22 -3.21
C LEU A 13 50.15 -16.09 -4.50
N ALA A 14 49.29 -15.67 -5.45
CA ALA A 14 49.27 -16.12 -6.86
C ALA A 14 48.64 -15.02 -7.76
N ILE A 15 49.33 -14.28 -8.66
CA ILE A 15 50.11 -14.61 -9.88
C ILE A 15 49.19 -14.70 -11.12
N LEU A 16 48.95 -13.58 -11.86
CA LEU A 16 49.70 -13.02 -13.04
C LEU A 16 49.25 -13.69 -14.38
N LEU A 17 49.18 -13.09 -15.59
CA LEU A 17 49.81 -11.95 -16.32
C LEU A 17 48.93 -11.68 -17.61
N THR A 18 48.79 -10.59 -18.41
CA THR A 18 49.29 -9.21 -18.72
C THR A 18 48.13 -8.49 -19.52
N VAL A 19 47.89 -7.16 -19.67
CA VAL A 19 48.67 -5.88 -19.76
C VAL A 19 49.28 -5.63 -21.18
N THR A 20 49.04 -4.57 -21.99
CA THR A 20 48.28 -3.27 -21.87
C THR A 20 48.23 -2.45 -23.21
N LEU A 21 47.33 -1.43 -23.26
CA LEU A 21 47.44 -0.08 -23.86
C LEU A 21 47.27 0.26 -25.38
N TRP A 22 46.77 1.49 -25.57
CA TRP A 22 46.56 2.31 -26.77
C TRP A 22 47.84 2.96 -27.36
N LEU A 23 47.88 3.18 -28.69
CA LEU A 23 48.09 4.51 -29.33
C LEU A 23 47.89 4.44 -30.87
N ALA A 24 48.02 5.56 -31.59
CA ALA A 24 47.20 5.84 -32.78
C ALA A 24 47.92 6.15 -34.13
N TRP A 25 47.10 6.08 -35.20
CA TRP A 25 47.11 6.87 -36.46
C TRP A 25 47.89 6.43 -37.75
N ASN A 26 47.07 6.27 -38.82
CA ASN A 26 47.22 6.77 -40.21
C ASN A 26 47.91 5.99 -41.36
N ILE A 27 47.43 6.37 -42.57
CA ILE A 27 47.98 6.28 -43.96
C ILE A 27 47.35 5.21 -44.90
N LEU A 28 46.59 5.70 -45.90
CA LEU A 28 46.17 5.03 -47.15
C LEU A 28 47.31 5.01 -48.19
N PRO A 29 47.32 4.11 -49.21
CA PRO A 29 46.89 4.57 -50.55
C PRO A 29 46.34 3.52 -51.58
N THR A 30 45.28 3.94 -52.30
CA THR A 30 45.03 3.81 -53.78
C THR A 30 44.80 2.47 -54.53
N HIS A 31 43.71 2.47 -55.33
CA HIS A 31 43.56 1.97 -56.74
C HIS A 31 43.59 0.44 -57.06
N ALA A 32 42.86 -0.11 -58.05
CA ALA A 32 41.80 0.41 -58.95
C ALA A 32 41.05 -0.69 -59.78
N GLN A 33 39.98 -0.26 -60.46
CA GLN A 33 39.38 -0.73 -61.74
C GLN A 33 38.21 -1.74 -61.73
N ASP A 34 37.24 -1.42 -62.58
CA ASP A 34 36.12 -2.25 -63.07
C ASP A 34 36.60 -3.36 -64.03
N PRO A 35 35.68 -4.23 -64.51
CA PRO A 35 35.26 -4.04 -65.90
C PRO A 35 33.75 -4.23 -66.18
N ILE A 36 33.30 -3.63 -67.29
CA ILE A 36 31.97 -3.78 -67.91
C ILE A 36 32.07 -4.76 -69.09
N TYR A 37 31.07 -5.65 -69.30
CA TYR A 37 30.59 -6.32 -70.54
C TYR A 37 29.95 -7.70 -70.21
N VAL A 38 28.95 -8.26 -70.91
CA VAL A 38 27.93 -7.74 -71.86
C VAL A 38 26.79 -8.77 -72.04
N ASP A 39 25.64 -8.35 -72.58
CA ASP A 39 24.48 -9.17 -73.02
C ASP A 39 24.83 -10.39 -73.90
N GLN A 40 24.16 -11.54 -73.65
CA GLN A 40 23.60 -12.41 -74.71
C GLN A 40 22.21 -12.97 -74.33
N ASN A 41 21.35 -13.11 -75.34
CA ASN A 41 19.96 -13.56 -75.28
C ASN A 41 19.79 -15.09 -75.49
N ALA A 42 18.57 -15.60 -75.22
CA ALA A 42 17.74 -16.47 -76.11
C ALA A 42 17.40 -17.96 -75.77
N THR A 43 16.08 -18.20 -75.61
CA THR A 43 15.22 -19.24 -76.24
C THR A 43 15.16 -20.72 -75.80
N GLY A 44 13.91 -21.26 -75.76
CA GLY A 44 13.51 -22.68 -75.68
C GLY A 44 12.96 -23.08 -74.30
N ALA A 45 11.72 -23.53 -74.05
CA ALA A 45 10.81 -24.51 -74.72
C ALA A 45 11.34 -25.97 -74.63
N ASP A 46 10.55 -26.99 -74.27
CA ASP A 46 9.08 -27.13 -74.16
C ASP A 46 8.70 -28.33 -73.23
N ASP A 47 7.40 -28.59 -72.99
CA ASP A 47 6.79 -29.82 -72.39
C ASP A 47 7.03 -30.12 -70.87
N GLY A 48 6.07 -30.51 -70.02
CA GLY A 48 4.59 -30.46 -70.12
C GLY A 48 3.80 -31.60 -69.42
N SER A 49 3.20 -31.38 -68.23
CA SER A 49 1.90 -31.99 -67.82
C SER A 49 1.40 -31.64 -66.40
N VAL A 50 0.35 -30.81 -66.34
CA VAL A 50 -0.85 -30.86 -65.47
C VAL A 50 -0.80 -31.67 -64.14
N LEU A 51 -0.89 -30.97 -63.01
CA LEU A 51 -2.15 -30.81 -62.25
C LEU A 51 -2.23 -29.35 -61.72
N GLY A 52 -3.36 -28.93 -61.17
CA GLY A 52 -3.71 -27.50 -61.06
C GLY A 52 -3.64 -26.90 -59.66
N GLU A 53 -3.09 -25.67 -59.58
CA GLU A 53 -3.09 -24.81 -58.40
C GLU A 53 -3.88 -23.51 -58.64
N GLY A 54 -4.24 -22.82 -57.56
CA GLY A 54 -5.05 -21.60 -57.59
C GLY A 54 -4.28 -20.37 -58.10
N MET A 55 -4.92 -19.55 -58.93
CA MET A 55 -4.35 -18.27 -59.39
C MET A 55 -4.46 -17.19 -58.29
N TYR A 56 -3.54 -17.17 -57.32
CA TYR A 56 -3.39 -16.01 -56.46
C TYR A 56 -2.88 -14.80 -57.29
N ASN A 57 -3.74 -13.79 -57.39
CA ASN A 57 -3.56 -12.67 -58.31
C ASN A 57 -2.67 -11.58 -57.70
N LEU A 58 -1.35 -11.84 -57.67
CA LEU A 58 -0.31 -10.91 -57.22
C LEU A 58 -0.27 -9.62 -58.06
N ASN A 59 -1.15 -8.66 -57.76
CA ASN A 59 -0.93 -7.20 -57.76
C ASN A 59 -2.24 -6.43 -57.47
N ARG A 60 -2.46 -6.02 -56.21
CA ARG A 60 -3.26 -4.84 -55.80
C ARG A 60 -3.16 -4.58 -54.30
N SER A 61 -2.33 -3.61 -53.91
CA SER A 61 -2.56 -2.88 -52.65
C SER A 61 -3.89 -2.11 -52.74
N PRO A 62 -4.63 -1.92 -51.64
CA PRO A 62 -5.82 -1.06 -51.60
C PRO A 62 -5.42 0.42 -51.77
N THR A 63 -5.14 0.82 -53.01
CA THR A 63 -4.81 2.21 -53.34
C THR A 63 -6.06 3.07 -53.27
N ILE A 64 -6.17 3.89 -52.23
CA ILE A 64 -7.32 4.79 -51.99
C ILE A 64 -7.44 5.80 -53.16
N GLN A 65 -8.27 5.46 -54.15
CA GLN A 65 -8.58 6.29 -55.31
C GLN A 65 -9.55 7.41 -54.93
N ASN A 66 -9.01 8.51 -54.40
CA ASN A 66 -9.73 9.76 -54.15
C ASN A 66 -10.53 10.18 -55.39
N SER A 67 -11.86 10.13 -55.31
CA SER A 67 -12.78 10.25 -56.46
C SER A 67 -13.95 11.20 -56.17
N SER A 68 -13.61 12.42 -55.76
CA SER A 68 -14.57 13.51 -55.50
C SER A 68 -15.06 14.21 -56.80
N LEU A 69 -16.11 13.69 -57.44
CA LEU A 69 -16.93 14.44 -58.41
C LEU A 69 -18.42 14.11 -58.29
N TRP A 70 -19.14 14.94 -57.53
CA TRP A 70 -20.62 14.93 -57.47
C TRP A 70 -21.24 15.41 -58.79
N ASN A 71 -22.34 14.77 -59.23
CA ASN A 71 -23.37 15.44 -60.03
C ASN A 71 -24.69 14.65 -60.15
N ASN A 72 -25.61 14.84 -59.20
CA ASN A 72 -27.05 14.96 -59.49
C ASN A 72 -27.75 15.68 -58.32
N PRO A 73 -28.76 16.53 -58.55
CA PRO A 73 -29.53 17.16 -57.48
C PRO A 73 -30.73 16.30 -57.06
N ASP A 74 -31.00 16.25 -55.77
CA ASP A 74 -32.20 16.82 -55.17
C ASP A 74 -31.88 17.16 -53.70
N GLY A 75 -32.68 18.02 -53.05
CA GLY A 75 -32.34 18.59 -51.75
C GLY A 75 -33.07 17.95 -50.56
N ASP A 76 -32.79 18.53 -49.37
CA ASP A 76 -33.41 18.21 -48.07
C ASP A 76 -32.85 16.97 -47.35
N ASP A 77 -31.58 17.07 -46.93
CA ASP A 77 -31.22 16.74 -45.54
C ASP A 77 -30.13 17.71 -45.05
N SER A 78 -30.03 17.95 -43.74
CA SER A 78 -29.11 18.94 -43.16
C SER A 78 -28.69 18.61 -41.72
N ASP A 79 -27.87 17.58 -41.57
CA ASP A 79 -26.99 17.42 -40.40
C ASP A 79 -25.58 16.98 -40.85
N GLU A 80 -24.58 17.60 -40.22
CA GLU A 80 -23.12 17.50 -40.38
C GLU A 80 -22.53 16.25 -41.09
N ALA A 81 -22.02 16.45 -42.31
CA ALA A 81 -20.95 15.62 -42.86
C ALA A 81 -19.58 16.21 -42.44
N PRO A 82 -18.60 15.42 -41.98
CA PRO A 82 -17.37 15.95 -41.39
C PRO A 82 -16.54 16.74 -42.41
N SER A 83 -16.43 18.05 -42.20
CA SER A 83 -15.59 18.91 -43.04
C SER A 83 -14.11 18.61 -42.80
N THR A 84 -13.33 18.42 -43.87
CA THR A 84 -11.87 18.22 -43.79
C THR A 84 -11.16 19.48 -43.30
N PHE A 85 -11.01 19.63 -41.98
CA PHE A 85 -10.48 20.84 -41.36
C PHE A 85 -8.94 20.80 -41.27
N ALA A 86 -8.28 21.04 -42.39
CA ALA A 86 -6.81 21.08 -42.47
C ALA A 86 -6.26 22.32 -41.73
N ILE A 87 -5.93 22.17 -40.44
CA ILE A 87 -5.30 23.22 -39.63
C ILE A 87 -3.85 23.41 -40.10
N SER A 88 -3.60 24.44 -40.93
CA SER A 88 -2.25 24.86 -41.30
C SER A 88 -1.59 25.72 -40.20
N GLY A 89 -1.59 25.21 -38.98
CA GLY A 89 -0.99 25.79 -37.78
C GLY A 89 -0.22 24.72 -37.03
N THR A 90 0.83 25.09 -36.30
CA THR A 90 1.61 24.13 -35.52
C THR A 90 0.75 23.60 -34.37
N SER A 91 0.43 22.30 -34.40
CA SER A 91 -0.16 21.57 -33.28
C SER A 91 0.65 21.84 -32.01
N VAL A 92 -0.01 22.32 -30.96
CA VAL A 92 0.59 22.44 -29.63
C VAL A 92 0.19 21.19 -28.87
N CYS A 93 1.14 20.48 -28.28
CA CYS A 93 0.86 19.25 -27.54
C CYS A 93 -0.23 19.48 -26.48
N PRO A 94 -1.21 18.56 -26.33
CA PRO A 94 -2.16 18.64 -25.24
C PRO A 94 -1.41 18.44 -23.91
N ASN A 95 -1.80 19.18 -22.87
CA ASN A 95 -1.21 19.07 -21.52
C ASN A 95 -1.91 18.00 -20.67
N SER A 96 -2.65 17.10 -21.31
CA SER A 96 -3.61 16.14 -20.74
C SER A 96 -3.90 15.07 -21.79
N PRO A 97 -4.37 13.87 -21.41
CA PRO A 97 -4.82 12.85 -22.36
C PRO A 97 -6.05 13.34 -23.16
N ILE A 98 -6.33 12.66 -24.27
CA ILE A 98 -7.58 12.85 -25.03
C ILE A 98 -8.66 11.93 -24.43
N TYR A 99 -9.74 12.52 -23.92
CA TYR A 99 -10.79 11.79 -23.20
C TYR A 99 -11.91 11.30 -24.12
N VAL A 100 -12.35 10.05 -23.94
CA VAL A 100 -13.42 9.39 -24.73
C VAL A 100 -14.46 8.77 -23.80
N ASN A 101 -15.75 9.08 -24.00
CA ASN A 101 -16.83 8.55 -23.17
C ASN A 101 -18.15 8.42 -23.98
N GLN A 102 -18.66 7.21 -24.14
CA GLN A 102 -19.90 6.92 -24.88
C GLN A 102 -21.15 7.65 -24.35
N ALA A 103 -21.19 7.95 -23.05
CA ALA A 103 -22.26 8.68 -22.38
C ALA A 103 -22.13 10.21 -22.50
N ALA A 104 -21.04 10.73 -23.07
CA ALA A 104 -20.86 12.16 -23.30
C ALA A 104 -21.87 12.73 -24.31
N SER A 105 -22.05 14.04 -24.28
CA SER A 105 -22.85 14.75 -25.29
C SER A 105 -22.14 14.75 -26.65
N ALA A 106 -22.91 14.80 -27.75
CA ALA A 106 -22.34 14.94 -29.08
C ALA A 106 -21.64 16.32 -29.23
N GLY A 107 -20.52 16.36 -29.95
CA GLY A 107 -19.75 17.59 -30.18
C GLY A 107 -18.71 17.94 -29.11
N GLY A 108 -18.30 16.99 -28.27
CA GLY A 108 -17.12 17.13 -27.40
C GLY A 108 -15.80 17.28 -28.18
N ASP A 109 -14.80 17.87 -27.54
CA ASP A 109 -13.46 18.17 -28.05
C ASP A 109 -12.35 17.29 -27.46
N GLY A 110 -12.69 16.34 -26.58
CA GLY A 110 -11.74 15.44 -25.95
C GLY A 110 -10.84 16.06 -24.89
N ALA A 111 -10.98 17.35 -24.55
CA ALA A 111 -10.06 18.04 -23.63
C ALA A 111 -10.31 17.77 -22.14
N SER A 112 -11.41 17.13 -21.78
CA SER A 112 -11.77 16.73 -20.41
C SER A 112 -12.86 15.65 -20.42
N TRP A 113 -13.10 14.93 -19.32
CA TRP A 113 -14.29 14.05 -19.20
C TRP A 113 -15.61 14.77 -19.46
N GLY A 114 -15.72 16.05 -19.07
CA GLY A 114 -16.91 16.89 -19.31
C GLY A 114 -17.10 17.34 -20.76
N THR A 115 -16.06 17.21 -21.60
CA THR A 115 -16.06 17.54 -23.03
C THR A 115 -15.57 16.36 -23.90
N ALA A 116 -15.61 15.14 -23.37
CA ALA A 116 -15.02 13.96 -23.99
C ALA A 116 -15.62 13.66 -25.37
N TYR A 117 -14.81 13.06 -26.26
CA TYR A 117 -15.30 12.53 -27.52
C TYR A 117 -16.30 11.40 -27.26
N ARG A 118 -17.48 11.45 -27.87
CA ARG A 118 -18.54 10.44 -27.67
C ARG A 118 -18.22 9.08 -28.31
N GLY A 119 -17.23 9.03 -29.20
CA GLY A 119 -16.77 7.80 -29.83
C GLY A 119 -15.26 7.84 -30.03
N LEU A 120 -14.64 6.66 -30.15
CA LEU A 120 -13.19 6.52 -30.21
C LEU A 120 -12.59 6.93 -31.58
N SER A 121 -13.27 6.67 -32.71
CA SER A 121 -12.70 6.99 -34.04
C SER A 121 -12.38 8.49 -34.23
N PRO A 122 -13.22 9.46 -33.80
CA PRO A 122 -12.85 10.87 -33.77
C PRO A 122 -11.62 11.19 -32.91
N ALA A 123 -11.52 10.57 -31.72
CA ALA A 123 -10.40 10.81 -30.80
C ALA A 123 -9.07 10.29 -31.35
N LEU A 124 -9.07 9.13 -32.01
CA LEU A 124 -7.89 8.61 -32.71
C LEU A 124 -7.50 9.51 -33.89
N ALA A 125 -8.47 9.99 -34.68
CA ALA A 125 -8.20 10.91 -35.78
C ALA A 125 -7.59 12.25 -35.30
N ASP A 126 -7.98 12.72 -34.12
CA ASP A 126 -7.41 13.91 -33.47
C ASP A 126 -6.00 13.63 -32.90
N ALA A 127 -5.80 12.50 -32.21
CA ALA A 127 -4.50 12.07 -31.68
C ALA A 127 -3.41 12.02 -32.77
N ILE A 128 -3.75 11.50 -33.96
CA ILE A 128 -2.87 11.45 -35.15
C ILE A 128 -2.45 12.86 -35.61
N GLY A 129 -3.23 13.90 -35.32
CA GLY A 129 -2.88 15.30 -35.57
C GLY A 129 -1.73 15.85 -34.71
N TYR A 130 -1.32 15.12 -33.67
CA TYR A 130 -0.28 15.51 -32.72
C TYR A 130 1.00 14.67 -32.80
N THR A 131 0.94 13.41 -33.27
CA THR A 131 2.10 12.47 -33.29
C THR A 131 3.32 13.01 -34.07
N ALA A 132 3.10 13.84 -35.10
CA ALA A 132 4.18 14.52 -35.83
C ALA A 132 4.95 15.58 -35.01
N THR A 133 4.51 15.90 -33.79
CA THR A 133 5.06 16.94 -32.91
C THR A 133 5.23 16.51 -31.46
N CYS A 134 4.52 15.47 -31.03
CA CYS A 134 4.30 15.09 -29.64
C CYS A 134 4.14 13.57 -29.58
N THR A 135 5.07 12.86 -28.96
CA THR A 135 4.96 11.41 -28.70
C THR A 135 5.49 11.08 -27.30
N PRO A 136 4.85 10.15 -26.56
CA PRO A 136 3.56 9.54 -26.87
C PRO A 136 2.37 10.52 -26.73
N ILE A 137 1.21 10.14 -27.29
CA ILE A 137 -0.10 10.76 -27.03
C ILE A 137 -0.98 9.74 -26.31
N GLU A 138 -1.45 10.09 -25.11
CA GLU A 138 -2.40 9.25 -24.38
C GLU A 138 -3.85 9.54 -24.79
N VAL A 139 -4.64 8.48 -24.96
CA VAL A 139 -6.09 8.52 -25.16
C VAL A 139 -6.73 7.67 -24.07
N TRP A 140 -7.61 8.25 -23.25
CA TRP A 140 -8.27 7.57 -22.14
C TRP A 140 -9.74 7.31 -22.47
N VAL A 141 -10.18 6.06 -22.36
CA VAL A 141 -11.51 5.60 -22.77
C VAL A 141 -12.29 5.09 -21.56
N ALA A 142 -13.41 5.74 -21.28
CA ALA A 142 -14.33 5.31 -20.25
C ALA A 142 -15.09 4.04 -20.67
N ARG A 143 -15.50 3.24 -19.69
CA ARG A 143 -16.32 2.03 -19.88
C ARG A 143 -17.50 2.21 -20.83
N GLY A 144 -17.84 1.13 -21.53
CA GLY A 144 -18.87 1.13 -22.56
C GLY A 144 -18.39 0.41 -23.83
N ARG A 145 -19.26 0.39 -24.84
CA ARG A 145 -19.10 -0.41 -26.06
C ARG A 145 -18.94 0.48 -27.29
N TYR A 146 -17.72 0.60 -27.77
CA TYR A 146 -17.33 1.43 -28.89
C TYR A 146 -17.27 0.61 -30.17
N VAL A 147 -17.82 1.16 -31.25
CA VAL A 147 -17.83 0.56 -32.58
C VAL A 147 -17.14 1.54 -33.53
N PRO A 148 -16.29 1.10 -34.46
CA PRO A 148 -15.57 2.01 -35.34
C PRO A 148 -16.51 2.59 -36.40
N GLY A 149 -16.52 3.92 -36.52
CA GLY A 149 -17.27 4.67 -37.54
C GLY A 149 -18.80 4.59 -37.42
N LEU A 150 -19.50 4.79 -38.54
CA LEU A 150 -20.96 4.86 -38.65
C LEU A 150 -21.47 4.23 -39.95
N GLY A 151 -22.67 3.66 -39.92
CA GLY A 151 -23.32 3.05 -41.09
C GLY A 151 -22.85 1.61 -41.42
N PRO A 152 -23.35 1.02 -42.52
CA PRO A 152 -23.21 -0.41 -42.84
C PRO A 152 -21.86 -0.77 -43.51
N ASP A 153 -20.89 0.13 -43.52
CA ASP A 153 -19.61 -0.05 -44.20
C ASP A 153 -18.68 -0.96 -43.39
N ARG A 154 -18.51 -2.21 -43.84
CA ARG A 154 -17.79 -3.26 -43.08
C ARG A 154 -16.28 -3.04 -42.97
N THR A 155 -15.71 -2.11 -43.75
CA THR A 155 -14.27 -1.80 -43.75
C THR A 155 -13.82 -0.81 -42.66
N GLN A 156 -14.75 -0.30 -41.84
CA GLN A 156 -14.44 0.65 -40.77
C GLN A 156 -13.84 -0.07 -39.55
N THR A 157 -12.69 0.41 -39.08
CA THR A 157 -11.83 -0.19 -38.03
C THR A 157 -11.31 0.90 -37.08
N PHE A 158 -10.85 0.52 -35.88
CA PHE A 158 -10.01 1.38 -35.04
C PHE A 158 -8.54 1.26 -35.48
N THR A 159 -8.02 2.27 -36.16
CA THR A 159 -6.63 2.28 -36.63
C THR A 159 -5.67 2.69 -35.51
N MET A 160 -4.80 1.78 -35.08
CA MET A 160 -3.64 2.10 -34.25
C MET A 160 -2.62 2.87 -35.10
N THR A 161 -1.92 3.84 -34.50
CA THR A 161 -0.94 4.68 -35.21
C THR A 161 0.23 4.99 -34.29
N GLU A 162 1.42 5.14 -34.88
CA GLU A 162 2.66 5.22 -34.12
C GLU A 162 2.69 6.35 -33.07
N GLY A 163 3.10 6.00 -31.86
CA GLY A 163 3.18 6.90 -30.72
C GLY A 163 1.83 7.25 -30.08
N VAL A 164 0.75 6.54 -30.41
CA VAL A 164 -0.54 6.64 -29.70
C VAL A 164 -0.63 5.54 -28.63
N GLN A 165 -0.99 5.93 -27.42
CA GLN A 165 -1.14 5.03 -26.26
C GLN A 165 -2.59 5.09 -25.77
N LEU A 166 -3.34 4.03 -26.05
CA LEU A 166 -4.77 3.93 -25.85
C LEU A 166 -5.07 3.10 -24.60
N TYR A 167 -5.72 3.72 -23.62
CA TYR A 167 -6.02 3.13 -22.30
C TYR A 167 -7.53 3.06 -22.05
N GLY A 168 -8.03 1.86 -21.73
CA GLY A 168 -9.37 1.61 -21.24
C GLY A 168 -9.40 1.43 -19.72
N GLY A 169 -10.61 1.32 -19.15
CA GLY A 169 -10.80 1.07 -17.72
C GLY A 169 -11.19 2.27 -16.87
N PHE A 170 -11.75 3.33 -17.46
CA PHE A 170 -12.10 4.55 -16.72
C PHE A 170 -13.60 4.63 -16.40
N ALA A 171 -13.98 5.11 -15.22
CA ALA A 171 -15.36 5.43 -14.84
C ALA A 171 -15.81 6.82 -15.37
N ALA A 172 -14.89 7.58 -15.98
CA ALA A 172 -15.03 8.97 -16.46
C ALA A 172 -15.01 10.03 -15.35
N THR A 173 -14.24 9.79 -14.31
CA THR A 173 -14.04 10.70 -13.16
C THR A 173 -12.56 10.92 -12.78
N GLU A 174 -11.67 10.14 -13.37
CA GLU A 174 -10.25 10.03 -13.03
C GLU A 174 -9.45 11.26 -13.47
N THR A 175 -8.41 11.56 -12.70
CA THR A 175 -7.40 12.60 -12.95
C THR A 175 -6.01 12.02 -13.24
N LEU A 176 -5.76 10.75 -12.87
CA LEU A 176 -4.50 10.04 -13.08
C LEU A 176 -4.74 8.68 -13.75
N ARG A 177 -3.82 8.25 -14.62
CA ARG A 177 -3.90 6.97 -15.34
C ARG A 177 -3.91 5.74 -14.42
N THR A 178 -3.38 5.89 -13.21
CA THR A 178 -3.33 4.88 -12.14
C THR A 178 -4.61 4.78 -11.32
N GLU A 179 -5.59 5.67 -11.52
CA GLU A 179 -6.91 5.59 -10.87
C GLU A 179 -7.89 4.74 -11.69
N ARG A 180 -7.48 4.25 -12.87
CA ARG A 180 -8.30 3.37 -13.71
C ARG A 180 -8.44 1.99 -13.06
N ASP A 181 -9.62 1.40 -13.21
CA ASP A 181 -9.93 0.03 -12.83
C ASP A 181 -10.49 -0.65 -14.08
N TRP A 182 -9.62 -1.35 -14.80
CA TRP A 182 -9.89 -1.92 -16.13
C TRP A 182 -10.65 -3.24 -16.08
N GLU A 183 -10.77 -3.85 -14.90
CA GLU A 183 -11.52 -5.07 -14.65
C GLU A 183 -13.00 -4.72 -14.42
N ASN A 184 -13.32 -3.75 -13.55
CA ASN A 184 -14.70 -3.36 -13.28
C ASN A 184 -15.25 -2.29 -14.24
N ASN A 185 -14.41 -1.46 -14.85
CA ASN A 185 -14.83 -0.47 -15.87
C ASN A 185 -14.57 -0.99 -17.30
N VAL A 186 -15.11 -2.18 -17.59
CA VAL A 186 -14.95 -2.89 -18.86
C VAL A 186 -15.18 -1.97 -20.06
N THR A 187 -14.17 -1.89 -20.92
CA THR A 187 -14.17 -1.07 -22.13
C THR A 187 -14.10 -1.99 -23.35
N VAL A 188 -15.17 -2.02 -24.14
CA VAL A 188 -15.35 -2.97 -25.25
C VAL A 188 -15.19 -2.27 -26.59
N LEU A 189 -14.32 -2.78 -27.46
CA LEU A 189 -14.25 -2.47 -28.88
C LEU A 189 -14.98 -3.59 -29.64
N SER A 190 -16.01 -3.26 -30.41
CA SER A 190 -16.89 -4.26 -31.03
C SER A 190 -17.09 -4.06 -32.53
N GLY A 191 -17.13 -5.16 -33.28
CA GLY A 191 -17.44 -5.21 -34.70
C GLY A 191 -18.93 -5.06 -35.05
N ASP A 192 -19.84 -5.27 -34.09
CA ASP A 192 -21.28 -5.14 -34.33
C ASP A 192 -21.78 -3.70 -34.16
N ASN A 193 -22.05 -3.06 -35.31
CA ASN A 193 -22.66 -1.73 -35.43
C ASN A 193 -24.19 -1.73 -35.51
N GLN A 194 -24.81 -2.92 -35.55
CA GLN A 194 -26.25 -3.11 -35.71
C GLN A 194 -26.94 -3.35 -34.36
N ASN A 195 -26.18 -3.68 -33.30
CA ASN A 195 -26.63 -4.03 -31.94
C ASN A 195 -27.63 -5.20 -31.97
N ASN A 196 -27.29 -6.25 -32.72
CA ASN A 196 -28.15 -7.40 -32.98
C ASN A 196 -27.49 -8.77 -32.69
N ASP A 197 -26.20 -8.79 -32.35
CA ASP A 197 -25.51 -9.96 -31.82
C ASP A 197 -26.03 -10.33 -30.42
N ILE A 198 -25.79 -11.58 -30.01
CA ILE A 198 -26.06 -12.03 -28.64
C ILE A 198 -24.83 -11.73 -27.78
N ILE A 199 -24.99 -10.85 -26.80
CA ILE A 199 -23.93 -10.30 -25.95
C ILE A 199 -24.15 -10.59 -24.46
N ASP A 200 -23.06 -10.57 -23.69
CA ASP A 200 -23.06 -10.64 -22.23
C ASP A 200 -23.56 -9.33 -21.56
N ALA A 201 -23.40 -9.23 -20.23
CA ALA A 201 -23.78 -8.03 -19.48
C ALA A 201 -22.91 -6.79 -19.78
N ASN A 202 -21.68 -6.97 -20.27
CA ASN A 202 -20.74 -5.90 -20.60
C ASN A 202 -20.81 -5.46 -22.07
N GLY A 203 -21.44 -6.26 -22.93
CA GLY A 203 -21.62 -6.00 -24.36
C GLY A 203 -20.67 -6.78 -25.27
N VAL A 204 -20.11 -7.88 -24.76
CA VAL A 204 -19.13 -8.77 -25.39
C VAL A 204 -19.83 -9.97 -26.04
N VAL A 205 -19.41 -10.36 -27.24
CA VAL A 205 -19.80 -11.63 -27.88
C VAL A 205 -18.80 -12.71 -27.44
N THR A 206 -19.27 -13.71 -26.71
CA THR A 206 -18.42 -14.73 -26.05
C THR A 206 -18.34 -16.08 -26.79
N ASP A 207 -18.89 -16.14 -28.01
CA ASP A 207 -18.95 -17.32 -28.89
C ASP A 207 -19.25 -16.83 -30.31
N THR A 208 -18.51 -17.26 -31.33
CA THR A 208 -18.73 -16.82 -32.72
C THR A 208 -20.10 -17.23 -33.28
N ALA A 209 -20.76 -18.25 -32.72
CA ALA A 209 -22.12 -18.63 -33.06
C ALA A 209 -23.19 -17.60 -32.64
N ASN A 210 -22.82 -16.64 -31.78
CA ASN A 210 -23.68 -15.53 -31.35
C ASN A 210 -23.61 -14.29 -32.27
N ILE A 211 -22.78 -14.31 -33.33
CA ILE A 211 -22.73 -13.26 -34.35
C ILE A 211 -23.94 -13.40 -35.31
N VAL A 212 -24.69 -12.31 -35.50
CA VAL A 212 -25.95 -12.27 -36.24
C VAL A 212 -25.86 -11.31 -37.43
N GLY A 213 -25.42 -11.82 -38.58
CA GLY A 213 -25.42 -11.06 -39.83
C GLY A 213 -24.03 -10.53 -40.22
N ASP A 214 -23.94 -9.22 -40.46
CA ASP A 214 -22.76 -8.54 -41.03
C ASP A 214 -22.13 -7.56 -40.02
N ASN A 215 -20.92 -7.87 -39.54
CA ASN A 215 -20.13 -7.03 -38.65
C ASN A 215 -18.91 -6.41 -39.36
N ARG A 216 -18.14 -5.53 -38.71
CA ARG A 216 -16.85 -5.08 -39.25
C ARG A 216 -15.93 -6.28 -39.52
N TYR A 217 -15.14 -6.22 -40.59
CA TYR A 217 -14.17 -7.28 -40.88
C TYR A 217 -13.12 -7.36 -39.77
N HIS A 218 -12.53 -6.20 -39.44
CA HIS A 218 -11.50 -6.05 -38.41
C HIS A 218 -11.96 -4.99 -37.41
N VAL A 219 -11.92 -5.29 -36.11
CA VAL A 219 -12.29 -4.31 -35.07
C VAL A 219 -11.18 -3.29 -34.87
N VAL A 220 -9.92 -3.75 -34.90
CA VAL A 220 -8.70 -2.95 -34.72
C VAL A 220 -7.69 -3.30 -35.82
N THR A 221 -6.92 -2.33 -36.30
CA THR A 221 -5.86 -2.56 -37.31
C THR A 221 -4.63 -1.70 -37.04
N ALA A 222 -3.45 -2.29 -37.12
CA ALA A 222 -2.16 -1.62 -37.10
C ALA A 222 -1.45 -1.89 -38.44
N ASP A 223 -1.30 -0.87 -39.30
CA ASP A 223 -0.54 -0.97 -40.56
C ASP A 223 0.80 -0.25 -40.46
N GLY A 224 1.84 -1.03 -40.14
CA GLY A 224 3.22 -0.56 -40.07
C GLY A 224 3.87 -0.34 -41.43
N SER A 225 3.28 -0.87 -42.51
CA SER A 225 3.91 -1.01 -43.84
C SER A 225 4.32 0.31 -44.52
N SER A 226 3.79 1.45 -44.05
CA SER A 226 4.11 2.79 -44.57
C SER A 226 4.75 3.73 -43.55
N ASN A 227 4.55 3.47 -42.26
CA ASN A 227 5.20 4.13 -41.13
C ASN A 227 5.25 3.11 -39.99
N PRO A 228 6.44 2.75 -39.46
CA PRO A 228 6.57 1.67 -38.48
C PRO A 228 5.72 1.96 -37.24
N ILE A 229 5.08 0.91 -36.73
CA ILE A 229 4.38 0.89 -35.45
C ILE A 229 5.27 0.09 -34.51
N THR A 230 5.79 0.72 -33.46
CA THR A 230 6.72 0.12 -32.50
C THR A 230 6.06 -0.10 -31.14
N THR A 231 6.81 -0.58 -30.15
CA THR A 231 6.32 -0.79 -28.78
C THR A 231 5.91 0.50 -28.06
N ASP A 232 6.29 1.68 -28.56
CA ASP A 232 5.78 2.98 -28.11
C ASP A 232 4.27 3.15 -28.38
N THR A 233 3.71 2.38 -29.32
CA THR A 233 2.25 2.25 -29.53
C THR A 233 1.68 1.22 -28.55
N VAL A 234 0.70 1.65 -27.75
CA VAL A 234 0.13 0.85 -26.66
C VAL A 234 -1.39 0.73 -26.81
N LEU A 235 -1.91 -0.47 -26.57
CA LEU A 235 -3.34 -0.73 -26.33
C LEU A 235 -3.48 -1.47 -25.00
N ASP A 236 -4.23 -0.91 -24.04
CA ASP A 236 -4.23 -1.40 -22.67
C ASP A 236 -5.63 -1.37 -22.01
N GLY A 237 -6.14 -2.51 -21.55
CA GLY A 237 -7.40 -2.60 -20.79
C GLY A 237 -8.66 -2.57 -21.66
N PHE A 238 -8.73 -3.43 -22.70
CA PHE A 238 -9.86 -3.52 -23.63
C PHE A 238 -10.30 -4.95 -23.91
N THR A 239 -11.61 -5.14 -24.10
CA THR A 239 -12.14 -6.35 -24.77
C THR A 239 -12.38 -6.07 -26.24
N ILE A 240 -11.88 -6.92 -27.14
CA ILE A 240 -12.04 -6.83 -28.60
C ILE A 240 -12.91 -8.00 -29.07
N THR A 241 -14.04 -7.71 -29.70
CA THR A 241 -15.11 -8.71 -29.89
C THR A 241 -15.96 -8.51 -31.14
N ALA A 242 -16.61 -9.57 -31.60
CA ALA A 242 -17.57 -9.57 -32.71
C ALA A 242 -16.97 -9.15 -34.07
N GLY A 243 -15.65 -9.20 -34.23
CA GLY A 243 -14.98 -9.09 -35.52
C GLY A 243 -15.35 -10.24 -36.46
N GLN A 244 -15.45 -9.97 -37.76
CA GLN A 244 -16.03 -10.92 -38.73
C GLN A 244 -15.38 -10.81 -40.12
N ALA A 245 -14.08 -11.08 -40.20
CA ALA A 245 -13.31 -11.07 -41.43
C ALA A 245 -13.75 -12.23 -42.34
N ASN A 246 -14.63 -11.98 -43.32
CA ASN A 246 -15.30 -13.04 -44.08
C ASN A 246 -15.47 -12.78 -45.59
N VAL A 247 -14.59 -11.96 -46.19
CA VAL A 247 -14.55 -11.73 -47.64
C VAL A 247 -13.12 -11.74 -48.17
N THR A 248 -12.93 -12.12 -49.45
CA THR A 248 -11.60 -12.20 -50.07
C THR A 248 -10.88 -10.84 -50.09
N GLY A 249 -9.80 -10.72 -49.32
CA GLY A 249 -9.02 -9.50 -49.10
C GLY A 249 -9.18 -8.90 -47.70
N ASP A 250 -10.23 -9.30 -46.97
CA ASP A 250 -10.56 -8.92 -45.60
C ASP A 250 -11.05 -10.19 -44.85
N ASN A 251 -10.28 -11.28 -44.95
CA ASN A 251 -10.62 -12.65 -44.49
C ASN A 251 -9.84 -13.14 -43.26
N ASP A 252 -8.85 -12.37 -42.80
CA ASP A 252 -7.95 -12.71 -41.70
C ASP A 252 -8.12 -11.74 -40.51
N GLY A 253 -7.76 -12.13 -39.29
CA GLY A 253 -7.63 -11.19 -38.16
C GLY A 253 -8.94 -10.47 -37.80
N GLY A 254 -9.96 -11.20 -37.34
CA GLY A 254 -11.27 -10.63 -37.05
C GLY A 254 -11.24 -9.53 -35.98
N GLY A 255 -10.51 -9.75 -34.89
CA GLY A 255 -10.35 -8.77 -33.82
C GLY A 255 -9.29 -7.71 -34.15
N PHE A 256 -8.07 -8.15 -34.50
CA PHE A 256 -6.89 -7.30 -34.70
C PHE A 256 -6.03 -7.81 -35.86
N ILE A 257 -5.48 -6.89 -36.67
CA ILE A 257 -4.37 -7.20 -37.59
C ILE A 257 -3.16 -6.33 -37.29
N CYS A 258 -1.96 -6.93 -37.27
CA CYS A 258 -0.69 -6.23 -37.43
C CYS A 258 -0.09 -6.51 -38.82
N TYR A 259 0.12 -5.46 -39.62
CA TYR A 259 0.76 -5.54 -40.94
C TYR A 259 2.19 -4.99 -40.91
N GLY A 260 3.16 -5.90 -40.90
CA GLY A 260 4.60 -5.61 -41.00
C GLY A 260 5.14 -5.89 -42.40
N SER A 261 4.58 -5.28 -43.45
CA SER A 261 5.01 -5.51 -44.83
C SER A 261 6.13 -4.55 -45.25
N GLY A 262 7.38 -5.00 -45.21
CA GLY A 262 8.58 -4.21 -45.56
C GLY A 262 8.94 -3.11 -44.55
N SER A 263 8.25 -3.09 -43.41
CA SER A 263 8.49 -2.24 -42.24
C SER A 263 7.96 -2.95 -40.99
N GLU A 264 7.77 -2.24 -39.88
CA GLU A 264 7.56 -2.84 -38.55
C GLU A 264 6.13 -2.66 -38.02
N CYS A 265 5.58 -3.72 -37.42
CA CYS A 265 4.35 -3.71 -36.62
C CYS A 265 4.56 -4.49 -35.31
N SER A 266 5.04 -3.80 -34.27
CA SER A 266 5.41 -4.36 -32.97
C SER A 266 4.73 -3.63 -31.77
N PRO A 267 3.42 -3.36 -31.78
CA PRO A 267 2.75 -2.66 -30.68
C PRO A 267 2.73 -3.46 -29.38
N THR A 268 2.58 -2.76 -28.26
CA THR A 268 2.41 -3.34 -26.92
C THR A 268 0.91 -3.50 -26.61
N LEU A 269 0.48 -4.73 -26.33
CA LEU A 269 -0.91 -5.08 -25.98
C LEU A 269 -0.94 -5.58 -24.52
N ASN A 270 -1.63 -4.86 -23.64
CA ASN A 270 -1.70 -5.16 -22.21
C ASN A 270 -3.15 -5.38 -21.76
N ASN A 271 -3.43 -6.36 -20.90
CA ASN A 271 -4.75 -6.50 -20.27
C ASN A 271 -5.89 -6.55 -21.32
N ILE A 272 -5.69 -7.34 -22.39
CA ILE A 272 -6.60 -7.42 -23.54
C ILE A 272 -7.36 -8.75 -23.52
N THR A 273 -8.66 -8.71 -23.78
CA THR A 273 -9.45 -9.93 -24.04
C THR A 273 -9.97 -9.94 -25.47
N PHE A 274 -9.56 -10.91 -26.27
CA PHE A 274 -10.14 -11.20 -27.58
C PHE A 274 -11.25 -12.24 -27.43
N SER A 275 -12.51 -11.85 -27.60
CA SER A 275 -13.66 -12.74 -27.37
C SER A 275 -14.58 -12.84 -28.58
N GLY A 276 -14.87 -14.06 -29.04
CA GLY A 276 -15.89 -14.32 -30.07
C GLY A 276 -15.65 -13.60 -31.40
N ASN A 277 -14.40 -13.56 -31.89
CA ASN A 277 -14.06 -13.02 -33.21
C ASN A 277 -13.92 -14.14 -34.25
N LEU A 278 -14.32 -13.87 -35.49
CA LEU A 278 -14.37 -14.81 -36.60
C LEU A 278 -13.51 -14.36 -37.79
N ALA A 279 -12.69 -15.27 -38.32
CA ALA A 279 -12.01 -15.17 -39.62
C ALA A 279 -12.48 -16.29 -40.56
N SER A 280 -12.55 -16.03 -41.87
CA SER A 280 -12.89 -17.04 -42.90
C SER A 280 -11.66 -17.65 -43.59
N ASP A 281 -10.48 -17.34 -43.09
CA ASP A 281 -9.18 -17.91 -43.48
C ASP A 281 -8.36 -18.00 -42.18
N SER A 282 -7.60 -16.95 -41.82
CA SER A 282 -6.60 -17.03 -40.75
C SER A 282 -6.80 -16.11 -39.54
N GLY A 283 -6.40 -16.55 -38.34
CA GLY A 283 -6.27 -15.69 -37.16
C GLY A 283 -7.61 -15.16 -36.65
N GLY A 284 -8.46 -16.02 -36.08
CA GLY A 284 -9.85 -15.66 -35.71
C GLY A 284 -9.95 -14.39 -34.86
N ALA A 285 -9.06 -14.24 -33.88
CA ALA A 285 -8.86 -13.00 -33.14
C ALA A 285 -7.80 -12.10 -33.76
N MET A 286 -6.61 -12.63 -34.04
CA MET A 286 -5.40 -11.86 -34.33
C MET A 286 -4.63 -12.42 -35.51
N PHE A 287 -4.26 -11.56 -36.45
CA PHE A 287 -3.36 -11.90 -37.55
C PHE A 287 -2.12 -11.00 -37.52
N ASN A 288 -0.95 -11.61 -37.52
CA ASN A 288 0.36 -10.96 -37.54
C ASN A 288 1.06 -11.33 -38.85
N PHE A 289 1.30 -10.35 -39.72
CA PHE A 289 1.83 -10.58 -41.06
C PHE A 289 3.13 -9.81 -41.28
N GLY A 290 4.24 -10.45 -40.94
CA GLY A 290 5.59 -9.95 -41.21
C GLY A 290 6.05 -10.40 -42.58
N SER A 291 6.11 -9.49 -43.55
CA SER A 291 6.36 -9.89 -44.93
C SER A 291 7.29 -8.94 -45.68
N SER A 292 7.85 -9.41 -46.80
CA SER A 292 8.75 -8.59 -47.65
C SER A 292 9.94 -7.97 -46.88
N SER A 293 10.53 -8.75 -45.97
CA SER A 293 11.58 -8.35 -45.00
C SER A 293 11.15 -7.30 -43.96
N GLY A 294 9.85 -7.13 -43.73
CA GLY A 294 9.30 -6.46 -42.55
C GLY A 294 9.03 -7.41 -41.39
N GLN A 295 8.65 -6.84 -40.24
CA GLN A 295 8.52 -7.51 -38.94
C GLN A 295 7.14 -7.24 -38.33
N SER A 296 6.53 -8.26 -37.72
CA SER A 296 5.20 -8.22 -37.11
C SER A 296 5.23 -8.88 -35.74
N ASN A 297 5.90 -8.22 -34.79
CA ASN A 297 6.29 -8.80 -33.50
C ASN A 297 5.63 -8.05 -32.31
N PRO A 298 4.29 -8.04 -32.17
CA PRO A 298 3.64 -7.41 -31.03
C PRO A 298 4.05 -8.08 -29.70
N THR A 299 4.10 -7.30 -28.63
CA THR A 299 4.32 -7.79 -27.26
C THR A 299 2.98 -7.86 -26.55
N LEU A 300 2.58 -9.05 -26.09
CA LEU A 300 1.32 -9.32 -25.41
C LEU A 300 1.61 -9.61 -23.93
N ASN A 301 1.04 -8.81 -23.04
CA ASN A 301 1.16 -9.00 -21.58
C ASN A 301 -0.23 -9.10 -20.96
N ASN A 302 -0.53 -10.16 -20.21
CA ASN A 302 -1.84 -10.35 -19.56
C ASN A 302 -2.99 -10.34 -20.61
N VAL A 303 -2.93 -11.24 -21.59
CA VAL A 303 -3.87 -11.27 -22.74
C VAL A 303 -4.64 -12.59 -22.80
N THR A 304 -5.96 -12.52 -22.95
CA THR A 304 -6.83 -13.70 -23.09
C THR A 304 -7.43 -13.78 -24.50
N PHE A 305 -7.41 -14.97 -25.09
CA PHE A 305 -8.10 -15.33 -26.33
C PHE A 305 -9.19 -16.36 -26.01
N TYR A 306 -10.45 -15.96 -26.10
CA TYR A 306 -11.61 -16.74 -25.68
C TYR A 306 -12.59 -17.02 -26.84
N ASN A 307 -12.83 -18.29 -27.16
CA ASN A 307 -13.83 -18.74 -28.14
C ASN A 307 -13.78 -18.01 -29.50
N ASN A 308 -12.58 -17.71 -30.01
CA ASN A 308 -12.39 -17.17 -31.35
C ASN A 308 -12.35 -18.30 -32.39
N THR A 309 -12.62 -18.00 -33.66
CA THR A 309 -12.73 -19.03 -34.70
C THR A 309 -12.09 -18.59 -36.02
N SER A 310 -11.35 -19.49 -36.66
CA SER A 310 -10.90 -19.36 -38.05
C SER A 310 -11.35 -20.54 -38.91
N GLN A 311 -11.58 -20.31 -40.21
CA GLN A 311 -12.02 -21.36 -41.15
C GLN A 311 -10.87 -22.07 -41.87
N ASP A 312 -9.63 -21.63 -41.67
CA ASP A 312 -8.44 -22.37 -42.04
C ASP A 312 -7.46 -22.43 -40.86
N TRP A 313 -6.80 -21.33 -40.51
CA TRP A 313 -5.55 -21.36 -39.72
C TRP A 313 -5.57 -20.48 -38.47
N GLY A 314 -4.97 -20.93 -37.36
CA GLY A 314 -4.79 -20.11 -36.15
C GLY A 314 -6.12 -19.62 -35.55
N GLY A 315 -6.87 -20.49 -34.87
CA GLY A 315 -8.25 -20.20 -34.44
C GLY A 315 -8.38 -18.95 -33.55
N ALA A 316 -7.35 -18.63 -32.76
CA ALA A 316 -7.14 -17.31 -32.19
C ALA A 316 -6.12 -16.49 -32.98
N MET A 317 -4.89 -16.99 -33.13
CA MET A 317 -3.73 -16.23 -33.60
C MET A 317 -3.06 -16.92 -34.79
N PHE A 318 -2.86 -16.19 -35.89
CA PHE A 318 -1.97 -16.61 -36.97
C PHE A 318 -0.77 -15.67 -37.07
N ASN A 319 0.42 -16.25 -37.00
CA ASN A 319 1.71 -15.57 -37.12
C ASN A 319 2.36 -16.03 -38.42
N TRP A 320 2.48 -15.13 -39.41
CA TRP A 320 2.94 -15.49 -40.75
C TRP A 320 4.12 -14.63 -41.20
N GLY A 321 5.31 -15.22 -41.11
CA GLY A 321 6.59 -14.65 -41.53
C GLY A 321 6.86 -14.84 -43.03
N TYR A 322 5.98 -14.33 -43.91
CA TYR A 322 6.08 -14.54 -45.36
C TYR A 322 7.24 -13.74 -46.01
N GLN A 323 8.42 -14.36 -46.11
CA GLN A 323 9.67 -13.67 -46.47
C GLN A 323 10.01 -12.49 -45.53
N GLY A 324 9.51 -12.53 -44.30
CA GLY A 324 9.67 -11.54 -43.24
C GLY A 324 9.67 -12.24 -41.88
N GLU A 325 9.29 -11.52 -40.82
CA GLU A 325 9.34 -12.03 -39.44
C GLU A 325 8.02 -11.80 -38.70
N SER A 326 7.46 -12.85 -38.10
CA SER A 326 6.25 -12.76 -37.25
C SER A 326 6.46 -13.54 -35.96
N SER A 327 7.29 -12.99 -35.07
CA SER A 327 7.74 -13.61 -33.82
C SER A 327 7.26 -12.78 -32.61
N PRO A 328 5.97 -12.79 -32.25
CA PRO A 328 5.47 -12.05 -31.09
C PRO A 328 6.01 -12.59 -29.76
N VAL A 329 5.97 -11.75 -28.73
CA VAL A 329 6.34 -12.11 -27.35
C VAL A 329 5.07 -12.17 -26.50
N LEU A 330 4.81 -13.31 -25.87
CA LEU A 330 3.62 -13.60 -25.08
C LEU A 330 4.03 -13.84 -23.63
N ASN A 331 3.62 -12.94 -22.72
CA ASN A 331 3.85 -13.05 -21.28
C ASN A 331 2.49 -13.07 -20.58
N ARG A 332 2.18 -14.10 -19.78
CA ARG A 332 0.86 -14.25 -19.13
C ARG A 332 -0.27 -14.22 -20.16
N VAL A 333 -0.29 -15.21 -21.05
CA VAL A 333 -1.27 -15.27 -22.15
C VAL A 333 -2.08 -16.56 -22.08
N THR A 334 -3.39 -16.46 -22.28
CA THR A 334 -4.33 -17.57 -22.10
C THR A 334 -5.18 -17.77 -23.34
N PHE A 335 -5.19 -18.98 -23.89
CA PHE A 335 -6.02 -19.39 -25.03
C PHE A 335 -7.06 -20.40 -24.56
N ILE A 336 -8.34 -20.02 -24.56
CA ILE A 336 -9.46 -20.87 -24.13
C ILE A 336 -10.45 -21.09 -25.28
N GLY A 337 -10.75 -22.35 -25.60
CA GLY A 337 -11.88 -22.72 -26.47
C GLY A 337 -11.80 -22.23 -27.91
N ASN A 338 -10.63 -21.77 -28.38
CA ASN A 338 -10.47 -21.25 -29.73
C ASN A 338 -10.47 -22.42 -30.74
N THR A 339 -10.99 -22.17 -31.94
CA THR A 339 -11.24 -23.22 -32.94
C THR A 339 -10.70 -22.84 -34.31
N ALA A 340 -9.88 -23.72 -34.91
CA ALA A 340 -9.54 -23.68 -36.33
C ALA A 340 -10.24 -24.84 -37.06
N ALA A 341 -10.64 -24.64 -38.31
CA ALA A 341 -11.11 -25.75 -39.12
C ALA A 341 -9.96 -26.64 -39.62
N ASN A 342 -8.88 -26.04 -40.15
CA ASN A 342 -7.69 -26.77 -40.58
C ASN A 342 -6.65 -26.82 -39.45
N ASP A 343 -5.67 -25.93 -39.39
CA ASP A 343 -4.44 -26.14 -38.60
C ASP A 343 -4.20 -25.06 -37.53
N GLY A 344 -3.82 -25.47 -36.32
CA GLY A 344 -3.54 -24.58 -35.18
C GLY A 344 -4.80 -24.02 -34.51
N GLY A 345 -5.49 -24.83 -33.69
CA GLY A 345 -6.78 -24.48 -33.07
C GLY A 345 -6.76 -23.23 -32.19
N ALA A 346 -5.64 -22.94 -31.52
CA ALA A 346 -5.37 -21.62 -30.96
C ALA A 346 -4.39 -20.82 -31.83
N MET A 347 -3.23 -21.38 -32.13
CA MET A 347 -2.10 -20.67 -32.73
C MET A 347 -1.51 -21.46 -33.91
N TYR A 348 -1.21 -20.77 -35.00
CA TYR A 348 -0.35 -21.31 -36.07
C TYR A 348 0.78 -20.30 -36.34
N ASN A 349 2.01 -20.77 -36.22
CA ASN A 349 3.26 -20.09 -36.54
C ASN A 349 3.81 -20.61 -37.88
N TYR A 350 3.90 -19.74 -38.90
CA TYR A 350 4.30 -20.11 -40.26
C TYR A 350 5.43 -19.24 -40.80
N GLY A 351 6.64 -19.80 -40.84
CA GLY A 351 7.86 -19.15 -41.32
C GLY A 351 8.08 -19.29 -42.83
N PHE A 352 7.09 -19.04 -43.69
CA PHE A 352 7.23 -19.27 -45.13
C PHE A 352 8.37 -18.44 -45.77
N ASN A 353 9.51 -19.09 -46.11
CA ASN A 353 10.73 -18.41 -46.55
C ASN A 353 11.21 -17.27 -45.60
N GLY A 354 10.80 -17.30 -44.33
CA GLY A 354 11.04 -16.27 -43.33
C GLY A 354 11.06 -16.85 -41.91
N LEU A 355 10.64 -16.09 -40.91
CA LEU A 355 10.76 -16.46 -39.49
C LEU A 355 9.42 -16.30 -38.76
N SER A 356 9.02 -17.31 -37.99
CA SER A 356 7.84 -17.26 -37.11
C SER A 356 8.12 -18.02 -35.81
N SER A 357 8.96 -17.45 -34.95
CA SER A 357 9.46 -18.11 -33.73
C SER A 357 9.09 -17.29 -32.48
N PRO A 358 7.82 -17.29 -32.03
CA PRO A 358 7.41 -16.54 -30.86
C PRO A 358 8.05 -17.05 -29.55
N SER A 359 8.09 -16.17 -28.55
CA SER A 359 8.49 -16.50 -27.17
C SER A 359 7.25 -16.50 -26.28
N LEU A 360 7.05 -17.59 -25.53
CA LEU A 360 5.92 -17.79 -24.63
C LEU A 360 6.45 -17.98 -23.20
N ASN A 361 6.00 -17.14 -22.27
CA ASN A 361 6.37 -17.15 -20.86
C ASN A 361 5.10 -17.10 -19.98
N ASN A 362 4.88 -18.09 -19.11
CA ASN A 362 3.63 -18.24 -18.33
C ASN A 362 2.39 -18.25 -19.26
N VAL A 363 2.24 -19.29 -20.08
CA VAL A 363 1.17 -19.35 -21.10
C VAL A 363 0.29 -20.59 -20.91
N LEU A 364 -1.03 -20.43 -21.07
CA LEU A 364 -2.00 -21.52 -20.96
C LEU A 364 -2.76 -21.73 -22.27
N PHE A 365 -2.85 -22.98 -22.73
CA PHE A 365 -3.76 -23.43 -23.79
C PHE A 365 -4.76 -24.43 -23.20
N LEU A 366 -6.03 -24.03 -23.14
CA LEU A 366 -7.15 -24.78 -22.58
C LEU A 366 -8.23 -25.05 -23.65
N SER A 367 -8.55 -26.33 -23.90
CA SER A 367 -9.70 -26.77 -24.71
C SER A 367 -9.76 -26.19 -26.14
N ASN A 368 -8.62 -25.86 -26.76
CA ASN A 368 -8.57 -25.34 -28.13
C ASN A 368 -8.62 -26.50 -29.15
N THR A 369 -9.23 -26.28 -30.32
CA THR A 369 -9.59 -27.37 -31.24
C THR A 369 -9.21 -27.11 -32.70
N SER A 370 -8.50 -28.06 -33.32
CA SER A 370 -8.47 -28.26 -34.77
C SER A 370 -9.56 -29.27 -35.16
N THR A 371 -10.54 -28.88 -35.98
CA THR A 371 -11.71 -29.74 -36.25
C THR A 371 -11.56 -30.71 -37.44
N THR A 372 -10.52 -30.58 -38.27
CA THR A 372 -10.30 -31.46 -39.43
C THR A 372 -8.84 -31.83 -39.74
N ARG A 373 -7.85 -31.25 -39.04
CA ARG A 373 -6.42 -31.52 -39.25
C ARG A 373 -5.62 -31.50 -37.94
N SER A 374 -4.59 -30.67 -37.81
CA SER A 374 -3.49 -30.86 -36.85
C SER A 374 -3.22 -29.63 -35.99
N GLY A 375 -2.58 -29.84 -34.82
CA GLY A 375 -2.23 -28.79 -33.88
C GLY A 375 -3.45 -28.24 -33.16
N GLY A 376 -4.02 -28.99 -32.20
CA GLY A 376 -5.24 -28.56 -31.48
C GLY A 376 -5.04 -27.27 -30.69
N ALA A 377 -3.88 -27.11 -30.05
CA ALA A 377 -3.43 -25.79 -29.58
C ALA A 377 -2.54 -25.09 -30.62
N MET A 378 -1.41 -25.70 -31.00
CA MET A 378 -0.33 -25.02 -31.71
C MET A 378 0.19 -25.81 -32.91
N TYR A 379 0.30 -25.14 -34.07
CA TYR A 379 1.06 -25.62 -35.23
C TYR A 379 2.30 -24.73 -35.45
N ASN A 380 3.47 -25.33 -35.64
CA ASN A 380 4.73 -24.66 -35.94
C ASN A 380 5.31 -25.18 -37.26
N ASP A 381 5.51 -24.31 -38.26
CA ASP A 381 5.88 -24.71 -39.63
C ASP A 381 6.99 -23.81 -40.21
N GLY A 382 8.13 -24.40 -40.56
CA GLY A 382 9.27 -23.73 -41.22
C GLY A 382 9.16 -23.60 -42.75
N GLY A 383 7.97 -23.79 -43.33
CA GLY A 383 7.73 -24.14 -44.73
C GLY A 383 8.53 -23.42 -45.83
N ASP A 384 8.82 -24.20 -46.88
CA ASP A 384 9.58 -23.80 -48.09
C ASP A 384 10.95 -23.14 -47.81
N GLY A 385 11.58 -23.47 -46.68
CA GLY A 385 12.97 -23.09 -46.38
C GLY A 385 13.14 -21.89 -45.45
N GLY A 386 12.12 -21.53 -44.67
CA GLY A 386 12.26 -20.63 -43.53
C GLY A 386 12.29 -21.37 -42.18
N GLU A 387 11.78 -20.73 -41.13
CA GLU A 387 11.95 -21.19 -39.75
C GLU A 387 10.73 -20.91 -38.85
N SER A 388 10.33 -21.91 -38.06
CA SER A 388 9.37 -21.78 -36.95
C SER A 388 9.83 -22.61 -35.75
N SER A 389 10.59 -21.96 -34.86
CA SER A 389 11.27 -22.53 -33.69
C SER A 389 10.90 -21.76 -32.41
N PRO A 390 9.62 -21.77 -31.96
CA PRO A 390 9.23 -21.03 -30.76
C PRO A 390 9.89 -21.53 -29.48
N SER A 391 10.02 -20.64 -28.49
CA SER A 391 10.50 -20.98 -27.15
C SER A 391 9.35 -20.91 -26.15
N LEU A 392 9.11 -22.03 -25.47
CA LEU A 392 8.03 -22.24 -24.50
C LEU A 392 8.66 -22.42 -23.12
N VAL A 393 8.54 -21.40 -22.27
CA VAL A 393 8.94 -21.41 -20.86
C VAL A 393 7.68 -21.28 -20.00
N ASN A 394 7.53 -22.14 -18.98
CA ASN A 394 6.40 -22.08 -18.05
C ASN A 394 5.04 -22.17 -18.79
N VAL A 395 4.76 -23.26 -19.49
CA VAL A 395 3.56 -23.37 -20.37
C VAL A 395 2.71 -24.59 -20.02
N THR A 396 1.39 -24.44 -19.95
CA THR A 396 0.44 -25.55 -19.75
C THR A 396 -0.42 -25.75 -20.99
N PHE A 397 -0.56 -27.00 -21.43
CA PHE A 397 -1.53 -27.42 -22.46
C PHE A 397 -2.47 -28.47 -21.87
N TYR A 398 -3.76 -28.15 -21.81
CA TYR A 398 -4.82 -29.03 -21.29
C TYR A 398 -6.03 -29.13 -22.24
N ASP A 399 -6.55 -30.35 -22.44
CA ASP A 399 -7.79 -30.65 -23.18
C ASP A 399 -7.84 -30.16 -24.65
N ASN A 400 -6.69 -29.83 -25.26
CA ASN A 400 -6.63 -29.38 -26.65
C ASN A 400 -6.75 -30.56 -27.63
N SER A 401 -7.48 -30.40 -28.74
CA SER A 401 -7.90 -31.54 -29.58
C SER A 401 -7.66 -31.30 -31.08
N ALA A 402 -7.25 -32.35 -31.80
CA ALA A 402 -7.05 -32.36 -33.25
C ALA A 402 -7.67 -33.62 -33.88
N ASP A 403 -8.10 -33.56 -35.14
CA ASP A 403 -8.64 -34.75 -35.86
C ASP A 403 -7.52 -35.68 -36.35
N ASP A 404 -6.35 -35.12 -36.71
CA ASP A 404 -5.22 -35.81 -37.33
C ASP A 404 -3.99 -35.88 -36.38
N ASN A 405 -3.11 -34.86 -36.34
CA ASN A 405 -1.83 -34.95 -35.60
C ASN A 405 -1.62 -33.80 -34.60
N GLY A 406 -1.00 -34.08 -33.44
CA GLY A 406 -0.58 -33.04 -32.48
C GLY A 406 -1.74 -32.40 -31.74
N GLY A 407 -2.27 -33.06 -30.69
CA GLY A 407 -3.42 -32.56 -29.94
C GLY A 407 -3.12 -31.25 -29.21
N ALA A 408 -1.99 -31.17 -28.50
CA ALA A 408 -1.42 -29.89 -28.09
C ALA A 408 -0.57 -29.28 -29.21
N ILE A 409 0.58 -29.90 -29.54
CA ILE A 409 1.59 -29.29 -30.42
C ILE A 409 1.88 -30.16 -31.65
N ILE A 410 1.97 -29.54 -32.82
CA ILE A 410 2.67 -30.10 -33.98
C ILE A 410 3.82 -29.19 -34.42
N ASN A 411 4.97 -29.78 -34.70
CA ASN A 411 6.16 -29.10 -35.22
C ASN A 411 6.56 -29.70 -36.57
N ASP A 412 6.75 -28.86 -37.58
CA ASP A 412 6.89 -29.28 -38.97
C ASP A 412 8.01 -28.52 -39.69
N ALA A 413 8.84 -29.25 -40.44
CA ALA A 413 10.01 -28.74 -41.15
C ALA A 413 10.04 -29.16 -42.63
N LEU A 414 8.87 -29.48 -43.19
CA LEU A 414 8.71 -29.90 -44.58
C LEU A 414 9.19 -28.85 -45.60
N SER A 415 9.33 -29.31 -46.85
CA SER A 415 9.93 -28.55 -47.98
C SER A 415 11.36 -28.01 -47.75
N GLY A 416 12.05 -28.45 -46.69
CA GLY A 416 13.42 -28.00 -46.36
C GLY A 416 13.46 -26.81 -45.42
N GLY A 417 12.36 -26.54 -44.70
CA GLY A 417 12.30 -25.60 -43.59
C GLY A 417 13.12 -26.02 -42.36
N THR A 418 13.01 -25.24 -41.30
CA THR A 418 13.56 -25.55 -39.96
C THR A 418 12.50 -25.38 -38.89
N SER A 419 12.37 -26.36 -38.00
CA SER A 419 11.62 -26.21 -36.75
C SER A 419 12.37 -26.93 -35.63
N THR A 420 12.85 -26.16 -34.65
CA THR A 420 13.58 -26.66 -33.48
C THR A 420 13.13 -25.95 -32.20
N PRO A 421 11.86 -26.09 -31.78
CA PRO A 421 11.34 -25.40 -30.59
C PRO A 421 11.94 -25.95 -29.30
N THR A 422 11.89 -25.14 -28.25
CA THR A 422 12.34 -25.47 -26.88
C THR A 422 11.16 -25.48 -25.93
N LEU A 423 10.99 -26.56 -25.18
CA LEU A 423 9.99 -26.72 -24.12
C LEU A 423 10.72 -26.88 -22.78
N GLU A 424 10.57 -25.93 -21.87
CA GLU A 424 11.16 -25.94 -20.52
C GLU A 424 10.11 -25.46 -19.49
N ASN A 425 9.97 -26.17 -18.37
CA ASN A 425 8.90 -25.98 -17.38
C ASN A 425 7.49 -26.10 -18.00
N VAL A 426 7.23 -27.17 -18.76
CA VAL A 426 5.98 -27.36 -19.53
C VAL A 426 5.12 -28.50 -18.97
N ILE A 427 3.80 -28.36 -19.00
CA ILE A 427 2.84 -29.46 -18.76
C ILE A 427 2.06 -29.76 -20.05
N LEU A 428 2.02 -31.03 -20.45
CA LEU A 428 1.23 -31.55 -21.56
C LEU A 428 0.29 -32.67 -21.07
N TRP A 429 -1.01 -32.39 -20.97
CA TRP A 429 -1.98 -33.29 -20.31
C TRP A 429 -3.41 -33.26 -20.92
N GLU A 430 -4.09 -34.41 -20.99
CA GLU A 430 -5.43 -34.63 -21.59
C GLU A 430 -5.66 -34.07 -23.02
N ASN A 431 -4.60 -33.67 -23.72
CA ASN A 431 -4.69 -33.29 -25.14
C ASN A 431 -4.90 -34.55 -26.01
N THR A 432 -5.53 -34.42 -27.18
CA THR A 432 -6.00 -35.56 -28.01
C THR A 432 -5.82 -35.39 -29.51
N ALA A 433 -5.45 -36.46 -30.22
CA ALA A 433 -5.32 -36.51 -31.68
C ALA A 433 -5.63 -37.92 -32.25
N THR A 434 -5.39 -38.14 -33.55
CA THR A 434 -5.20 -39.49 -34.11
C THR A 434 -3.75 -39.98 -33.95
N SER A 435 -2.78 -39.06 -33.84
CA SER A 435 -1.35 -39.34 -33.61
C SER A 435 -0.65 -38.17 -32.89
N GLY A 436 0.22 -38.47 -31.92
CA GLY A 436 0.94 -37.44 -31.16
C GLY A 436 0.00 -36.61 -30.28
N ASP A 437 -0.74 -37.25 -29.37
CA ASP A 437 -1.79 -36.60 -28.56
C ASP A 437 -1.28 -35.34 -27.84
N GLN A 438 -0.08 -35.40 -27.27
CA GLN A 438 0.60 -34.23 -26.72
C GLN A 438 1.47 -33.53 -27.78
N LEU A 439 2.26 -34.28 -28.56
CA LEU A 439 3.26 -33.70 -29.46
C LEU A 439 3.53 -34.56 -30.70
N TYR A 440 3.40 -33.97 -31.89
CA TYR A 440 3.82 -34.56 -33.16
C TYR A 440 5.00 -33.79 -33.78
N ASN A 441 5.95 -34.50 -34.41
CA ASN A 441 7.02 -33.88 -35.20
C ASN A 441 7.10 -34.46 -36.63
N GLY A 442 7.08 -33.58 -37.64
CA GLY A 442 7.38 -33.88 -39.04
C GLY A 442 8.69 -33.24 -39.49
N ASP A 443 9.74 -34.04 -39.67
CA ASP A 443 11.14 -33.63 -39.96
C ASP A 443 11.79 -32.62 -38.95
N ALA A 444 11.03 -32.10 -37.97
CA ALA A 444 11.44 -31.16 -36.93
C ALA A 444 12.34 -31.79 -35.85
N ASN A 445 13.03 -30.96 -35.06
CA ASN A 445 13.98 -31.43 -34.03
C ASN A 445 13.86 -30.60 -32.73
N PRO A 446 12.79 -30.81 -31.94
CA PRO A 446 12.56 -30.07 -30.70
C PRO A 446 13.54 -30.48 -29.58
N THR A 447 13.75 -29.57 -28.62
CA THR A 447 14.38 -29.87 -27.33
C THR A 447 13.35 -29.78 -26.22
N ILE A 448 13.31 -30.78 -25.34
CA ILE A 448 12.34 -30.87 -24.25
C ILE A 448 13.12 -31.13 -22.95
N SER A 449 12.95 -30.26 -21.96
CA SER A 449 13.52 -30.37 -20.60
C SER A 449 12.42 -30.03 -19.58
N TYR A 450 12.54 -30.48 -18.32
CA TYR A 450 11.67 -30.06 -17.20
C TYR A 450 10.19 -30.00 -17.59
N THR A 451 9.68 -31.12 -18.10
CA THR A 451 8.35 -31.21 -18.71
C THR A 451 7.62 -32.41 -18.13
N LEU A 452 6.40 -32.18 -17.64
CA LEU A 452 5.46 -33.20 -17.23
C LEU A 452 4.59 -33.58 -18.43
N ILE A 453 4.63 -34.86 -18.82
CA ILE A 453 3.93 -35.36 -20.01
C ILE A 453 3.03 -36.52 -19.61
N GLN A 454 1.84 -36.58 -20.20
CA GLN A 454 1.04 -37.81 -20.23
C GLN A 454 1.85 -38.99 -20.81
N SER A 455 1.54 -40.19 -20.35
CA SER A 455 2.38 -41.38 -20.55
C SER A 455 1.58 -42.60 -21.02
N ASP A 456 0.54 -42.33 -21.80
CA ASP A 456 -0.25 -43.28 -22.56
C ASP A 456 0.45 -43.65 -23.90
N THR A 457 -0.24 -44.43 -24.74
CA THR A 457 0.34 -44.96 -26.00
C THR A 457 -0.16 -44.17 -27.20
N GLY A 458 0.46 -43.00 -27.43
CA GLY A 458 0.11 -42.08 -28.52
C GLY A 458 0.67 -40.67 -28.33
N ASP A 459 0.97 -40.30 -27.09
CA ASP A 459 1.33 -38.95 -26.65
C ASP A 459 2.41 -38.23 -27.45
N ILE A 460 3.48 -38.93 -27.87
CA ILE A 460 4.55 -38.34 -28.68
C ILE A 460 4.82 -39.19 -29.92
N GLU A 461 4.60 -38.62 -31.10
CA GLU A 461 4.99 -39.21 -32.39
C GLU A 461 6.02 -38.33 -33.12
N SER A 462 6.84 -38.94 -33.98
CA SER A 462 7.97 -38.28 -34.65
C SER A 462 8.37 -39.01 -35.92
N VAL A 463 8.18 -38.36 -37.06
CA VAL A 463 8.43 -38.90 -38.40
C VAL A 463 9.57 -38.10 -39.03
N GLY A 464 10.69 -38.76 -39.36
CA GLY A 464 11.91 -38.12 -39.89
C GLY A 464 12.72 -37.31 -38.85
N SER A 465 12.05 -36.85 -37.81
CA SER A 465 12.49 -36.04 -36.68
C SER A 465 13.45 -36.70 -35.68
N THR A 466 14.16 -35.88 -34.90
CA THR A 466 14.89 -36.30 -33.68
C THR A 466 14.59 -35.36 -32.51
N ILE A 467 13.93 -35.88 -31.47
CA ILE A 467 13.72 -35.14 -30.21
C ILE A 467 14.99 -35.20 -29.36
N SER A 468 15.41 -34.04 -28.83
CA SER A 468 16.48 -33.92 -27.84
C SER A 468 15.89 -33.80 -26.43
N TYR A 469 15.84 -34.91 -25.68
CA TYR A 469 15.42 -34.90 -24.27
C TYR A 469 16.55 -34.46 -23.35
N GLY A 470 16.30 -33.45 -22.53
CA GLY A 470 17.17 -32.95 -21.46
C GLY A 470 16.91 -33.62 -20.11
N SER A 471 17.07 -32.84 -19.04
CA SER A 471 16.73 -33.22 -17.66
C SER A 471 15.23 -33.07 -17.39
N GLY A 472 14.75 -33.54 -16.23
CA GLY A 472 13.43 -33.18 -15.71
C GLY A 472 12.21 -33.69 -16.50
N ILE A 473 12.35 -34.73 -17.32
CA ILE A 473 11.18 -35.34 -17.99
C ILE A 473 10.42 -36.20 -16.97
N LEU A 474 9.19 -35.80 -16.66
CA LEU A 474 8.32 -36.43 -15.66
C LEU A 474 7.07 -37.03 -16.30
N THR A 475 6.48 -38.00 -15.61
CA THR A 475 5.25 -38.70 -16.01
C THR A 475 4.39 -38.95 -14.77
N GLY A 476 3.14 -38.49 -14.78
CA GLY A 476 2.23 -38.58 -13.65
C GLY A 476 1.14 -37.52 -13.73
N ASP A 477 0.01 -37.78 -13.07
CA ASP A 477 -1.13 -36.87 -12.99
C ASP A 477 -0.69 -35.51 -12.39
N PRO A 478 -0.92 -34.36 -13.07
CA PRO A 478 -0.63 -33.03 -12.54
C PRO A 478 -1.45 -32.63 -11.31
N LEU A 479 -2.49 -33.40 -10.96
CA LEU A 479 -3.36 -33.19 -9.79
C LEU A 479 -3.91 -31.76 -9.70
N PHE A 480 -4.40 -31.23 -10.83
CA PHE A 480 -4.99 -29.89 -10.91
C PHE A 480 -6.18 -29.70 -9.94
N VAL A 481 -6.36 -28.48 -9.43
CA VAL A 481 -7.37 -28.15 -8.41
C VAL A 481 -8.81 -28.44 -8.88
N ASP A 482 -9.22 -27.96 -10.05
CA ASP A 482 -10.44 -28.39 -10.73
C ASP A 482 -10.26 -28.33 -12.25
N ALA A 483 -9.62 -29.36 -12.81
CA ALA A 483 -9.39 -29.49 -14.24
C ALA A 483 -10.68 -29.45 -15.08
N VAL A 484 -11.83 -29.82 -14.51
CA VAL A 484 -13.13 -29.84 -15.22
C VAL A 484 -13.81 -28.46 -15.17
N GLY A 485 -13.56 -27.69 -14.10
CA GLY A 485 -13.89 -26.27 -14.01
C GLY A 485 -12.95 -25.35 -14.80
N GLY A 486 -11.78 -25.86 -15.20
CA GLY A 486 -10.72 -25.10 -15.87
C GLY A 486 -9.68 -24.49 -14.93
N ASP A 487 -9.71 -24.81 -13.63
CA ASP A 487 -8.65 -24.43 -12.69
C ASP A 487 -7.50 -25.45 -12.77
N LEU A 488 -6.41 -24.99 -13.39
CA LEU A 488 -5.20 -25.76 -13.67
C LEU A 488 -4.02 -25.36 -12.76
N ARG A 489 -4.31 -24.78 -11.58
CA ARG A 489 -3.35 -24.67 -10.48
C ARG A 489 -3.01 -26.06 -9.93
N LEU A 490 -1.81 -26.22 -9.38
CA LEU A 490 -1.33 -27.52 -8.90
C LEU A 490 -1.85 -27.85 -7.49
N GLY A 491 -2.66 -28.90 -7.39
CA GLY A 491 -3.12 -29.45 -6.12
C GLY A 491 -2.05 -30.25 -5.38
N ASP A 492 -2.31 -30.53 -4.11
CA ASP A 492 -1.36 -31.15 -3.19
C ASP A 492 -0.76 -32.46 -3.71
N ASN A 493 0.56 -32.60 -3.59
CA ASN A 493 1.37 -33.76 -4.05
C ASN A 493 1.48 -33.91 -5.58
N SER A 494 1.13 -32.89 -6.37
CA SER A 494 1.42 -32.88 -7.81
C SER A 494 2.92 -33.10 -8.10
N PRO A 495 3.28 -33.91 -9.12
CA PRO A 495 4.67 -34.13 -9.51
C PRO A 495 5.30 -32.93 -10.24
N ALA A 496 4.54 -31.86 -10.51
CA ALA A 496 5.04 -30.62 -11.09
C ALA A 496 5.55 -29.60 -10.05
N ILE A 497 5.33 -29.84 -8.74
CA ILE A 497 5.69 -28.91 -7.66
C ILE A 497 7.19 -29.00 -7.31
N ASP A 498 7.85 -27.85 -7.13
CA ASP A 498 9.30 -27.71 -6.87
C ASP A 498 10.16 -28.55 -7.87
N ALA A 499 9.72 -28.63 -9.13
CA ALA A 499 10.17 -29.62 -10.12
C ALA A 499 10.78 -29.05 -11.42
N GLY A 500 10.60 -27.75 -11.69
CA GLY A 500 11.10 -27.05 -12.88
C GLY A 500 12.59 -26.69 -12.82
N ASP A 501 13.05 -25.85 -13.74
CA ASP A 501 14.40 -25.27 -13.77
C ASP A 501 14.33 -23.75 -13.63
N ASN A 502 14.97 -23.23 -12.59
CA ASN A 502 15.04 -21.80 -12.32
C ASN A 502 15.87 -21.07 -13.39
N ASP A 503 16.87 -21.73 -13.99
CA ASP A 503 17.72 -21.09 -15.01
C ASP A 503 16.96 -20.88 -16.34
N ALA A 504 15.80 -21.53 -16.53
CA ALA A 504 14.96 -21.37 -17.72
C ALA A 504 14.06 -20.12 -17.69
N THR A 505 13.75 -19.56 -16.50
CA THR A 505 12.82 -18.44 -16.36
C THR A 505 13.41 -17.25 -15.62
N THR A 506 12.92 -16.05 -15.95
CA THR A 506 13.23 -14.79 -15.24
C THR A 506 11.97 -14.00 -14.89
N ALA A 507 10.79 -14.61 -15.05
CA ALA A 507 9.53 -14.03 -14.62
C ALA A 507 9.48 -13.98 -13.09
N ALA A 508 9.17 -12.81 -12.52
CA ALA A 508 9.03 -12.67 -11.06
C ALA A 508 7.73 -13.30 -10.55
N THR A 509 6.69 -13.33 -11.38
CA THR A 509 5.37 -13.86 -11.07
C THR A 509 4.91 -14.92 -12.08
N ASP A 510 3.85 -15.66 -11.76
CA ASP A 510 3.28 -16.75 -12.56
C ASP A 510 2.21 -16.26 -13.57
N LEU A 511 1.24 -17.09 -13.96
CA LEU A 511 0.08 -16.71 -14.79
C LEU A 511 -1.00 -15.95 -14.00
N ASP A 512 -1.22 -16.24 -12.71
CA ASP A 512 -2.20 -15.53 -11.88
C ASP A 512 -1.69 -14.13 -11.50
N GLY A 513 -0.46 -14.06 -10.98
CA GLY A 513 0.13 -12.83 -10.43
C GLY A 513 0.97 -13.06 -9.18
N ASN A 514 1.00 -14.30 -8.70
CA ASN A 514 1.69 -14.72 -7.49
C ASN A 514 3.19 -14.88 -7.75
N ASP A 515 4.02 -14.88 -6.71
CA ASP A 515 5.47 -15.07 -6.85
C ASP A 515 5.79 -16.41 -7.53
N ARG A 516 6.63 -16.36 -8.57
CA ARG A 516 7.11 -17.52 -9.36
C ARG A 516 8.30 -18.24 -8.73
N PHE A 517 8.70 -17.83 -7.53
CA PHE A 517 9.74 -18.52 -6.76
C PHE A 517 9.18 -18.81 -5.38
N TYR A 518 8.13 -19.64 -5.35
CA TYR A 518 7.54 -20.16 -4.13
C TYR A 518 8.23 -21.49 -3.74
N ASN A 519 8.00 -21.98 -2.53
CA ASN A 519 8.53 -23.27 -2.07
C ASN A 519 7.48 -24.00 -1.23
N ASP A 520 7.00 -25.16 -1.70
CA ASP A 520 6.10 -25.98 -0.90
C ASP A 520 6.94 -26.84 0.08
N LEU A 521 7.07 -26.34 1.31
CA LEU A 521 7.77 -27.01 2.42
C LEU A 521 7.21 -28.41 2.77
N ALA A 522 6.08 -28.83 2.21
CA ALA A 522 5.55 -30.20 2.32
C ALA A 522 6.01 -31.14 1.18
N VAL A 523 6.46 -30.58 0.05
CA VAL A 523 7.02 -31.31 -1.10
C VAL A 523 8.55 -31.46 -0.90
N SER A 524 9.32 -31.74 -1.94
CA SER A 524 10.77 -31.83 -1.88
C SER A 524 11.34 -31.43 -3.23
N ASP A 525 12.28 -30.49 -3.22
CA ASP A 525 13.03 -29.98 -4.37
C ASP A 525 13.48 -31.13 -5.29
N THR A 526 12.83 -31.28 -6.46
CA THR A 526 13.22 -32.26 -7.49
C THR A 526 13.76 -31.62 -8.76
N GLY A 527 13.50 -30.33 -8.94
CA GLY A 527 13.94 -29.53 -10.08
C GLY A 527 15.41 -29.08 -10.03
N SER A 528 15.69 -27.93 -10.63
CA SER A 528 17.01 -27.39 -10.87
C SER A 528 17.10 -25.90 -10.54
N GLY A 529 18.24 -25.47 -10.00
CA GLY A 529 18.49 -24.09 -9.59
C GLY A 529 18.98 -23.96 -8.15
N THR A 530 18.55 -22.88 -7.50
CA THR A 530 18.75 -22.65 -6.06
C THR A 530 17.39 -22.32 -5.47
N ALA A 531 16.96 -23.12 -4.48
CA ALA A 531 15.65 -22.99 -3.83
C ALA A 531 15.36 -21.53 -3.41
N PRO A 532 14.14 -21.00 -3.61
CA PRO A 532 12.91 -21.69 -4.06
C PRO A 532 12.99 -22.27 -5.49
N ILE A 533 12.36 -23.41 -5.77
CA ILE A 533 12.44 -24.08 -7.08
C ILE A 533 11.10 -23.91 -7.79
N VAL A 534 11.13 -23.41 -9.02
CA VAL A 534 9.90 -23.13 -9.78
C VAL A 534 9.13 -24.39 -10.12
N ASP A 535 7.81 -24.26 -10.22
CA ASP A 535 6.94 -25.33 -10.70
C ASP A 535 7.01 -25.50 -12.23
N MET A 536 6.56 -26.67 -12.72
CA MET A 536 6.28 -26.83 -14.15
C MET A 536 4.91 -26.23 -14.52
N GLY A 537 4.82 -25.59 -15.68
CA GLY A 537 3.57 -25.08 -16.24
C GLY A 537 3.35 -23.58 -16.02
N ALA A 538 2.15 -23.12 -16.37
CA ALA A 538 1.80 -21.70 -16.37
C ALA A 538 1.68 -21.05 -14.98
N TYR A 539 1.29 -21.85 -13.97
CA TYR A 539 1.05 -21.44 -12.58
C TYR A 539 2.24 -21.79 -11.67
N GLU A 540 2.26 -21.20 -10.48
CA GLU A 540 3.11 -21.61 -9.35
C GLU A 540 2.23 -21.92 -8.13
N LYS A 541 2.41 -23.08 -7.49
CA LYS A 541 1.65 -23.49 -6.31
C LYS A 541 1.96 -22.58 -5.12
N GLN A 542 1.01 -21.71 -4.81
CA GLN A 542 0.95 -21.00 -3.53
C GLN A 542 0.32 -21.91 -2.46
N SER A 543 0.24 -21.43 -1.21
CA SER A 543 -0.35 -22.12 -0.05
C SER A 543 -1.88 -22.31 -0.13
N ASN A 544 -2.32 -23.17 -1.04
CA ASN A 544 -3.65 -23.81 -1.12
C ASN A 544 -4.86 -22.88 -1.34
N SER A 545 -4.99 -22.36 -2.56
CA SER A 545 -6.20 -21.74 -3.10
C SER A 545 -7.34 -22.76 -3.37
N GLY A 546 -7.93 -23.28 -2.30
CA GLY A 546 -9.34 -23.69 -2.33
C GLY A 546 -10.25 -22.46 -2.16
N PRO A 547 -11.59 -22.64 -2.06
CA PRO A 547 -12.43 -21.62 -1.46
C PRO A 547 -12.03 -21.50 0.02
N VAL A 548 -11.56 -20.32 0.41
CA VAL A 548 -11.00 -20.01 1.73
C VAL A 548 -11.60 -18.70 2.25
N PRO A 549 -11.61 -18.46 3.57
CA PRO A 549 -11.75 -17.10 4.10
C PRO A 549 -10.44 -16.30 3.87
N ASP A 550 -10.54 -14.99 3.64
CA ASP A 550 -9.43 -14.04 3.42
C ASP A 550 -9.63 -12.85 4.36
N ILE A 551 -8.65 -12.52 5.21
CA ILE A 551 -8.75 -11.45 6.23
C ILE A 551 -8.04 -10.14 5.84
N THR A 552 -8.68 -9.31 5.01
CA THR A 552 -8.20 -7.93 4.81
C THR A 552 -8.48 -7.02 6.02
N LEU A 553 -7.45 -6.29 6.48
CA LEU A 553 -7.52 -5.29 7.56
C LEU A 553 -7.32 -3.86 7.03
N ALA A 554 -8.15 -2.90 7.46
CA ALA A 554 -8.01 -1.49 7.10
C ALA A 554 -8.22 -0.51 8.28
N GLY A 555 -7.40 0.54 8.32
CA GLY A 555 -7.56 1.72 9.19
C GLY A 555 -7.62 2.99 8.36
N ASN A 556 -8.44 3.99 8.76
CA ASN A 556 -8.71 5.21 7.98
C ASN A 556 -9.18 5.00 6.50
N GLY A 557 -9.52 3.77 6.10
CA GLY A 557 -9.79 3.41 4.70
C GLY A 557 -8.53 3.12 3.87
N GLN A 558 -7.40 2.82 4.50
CA GLN A 558 -6.18 2.28 3.90
C GLN A 558 -5.93 0.87 4.46
N VAL A 559 -5.46 -0.05 3.61
CA VAL A 559 -5.12 -1.42 4.01
C VAL A 559 -3.84 -1.41 4.85
N ILE A 560 -3.85 -2.17 5.96
CA ILE A 560 -2.71 -2.38 6.85
C ILE A 560 -2.23 -3.81 6.60
N ALA A 561 -1.01 -3.98 6.10
CA ALA A 561 -0.49 -5.31 5.73
C ALA A 561 -0.24 -6.20 6.96
N ASN A 562 -0.38 -7.51 6.77
CA ASN A 562 -0.01 -8.48 7.79
C ASN A 562 1.51 -8.45 8.05
N GLY A 563 1.88 -8.54 9.33
CA GLY A 563 3.25 -8.42 9.79
C GLY A 563 3.81 -7.00 9.79
N ASP A 564 2.99 -5.96 9.59
CA ASP A 564 3.49 -4.58 9.59
C ASP A 564 4.10 -4.20 10.96
N THR A 565 5.25 -3.54 10.90
CA THR A 565 6.08 -3.13 12.04
C THR A 565 6.32 -1.62 12.09
N SER A 566 5.75 -0.84 11.18
CA SER A 566 6.03 0.58 10.98
C SER A 566 4.78 1.46 11.08
N PRO A 567 4.36 1.84 12.30
CA PRO A 567 3.20 2.71 12.52
C PRO A 567 3.16 3.95 11.62
N SER A 568 1.98 4.26 11.10
CA SER A 568 1.75 5.28 10.08
C SER A 568 0.47 6.08 10.35
N LEU A 569 0.53 7.38 10.04
CA LEU A 569 -0.58 8.33 10.19
C LEU A 569 -1.62 8.24 9.06
N LEU A 570 -1.33 7.51 7.97
CA LEU A 570 -2.21 7.40 6.81
C LEU A 570 -3.38 6.43 7.09
N ASP A 571 -3.02 5.22 7.49
CA ASP A 571 -3.89 4.15 8.00
C ASP A 571 -4.28 4.33 9.48
N GLY A 572 -3.55 5.14 10.25
CA GLY A 572 -3.87 5.41 11.65
C GLY A 572 -3.39 4.34 12.64
N THR A 573 -2.41 3.51 12.25
CA THR A 573 -1.64 2.70 13.20
C THR A 573 -0.74 3.54 14.10
N ASP A 574 -0.32 4.74 13.65
CA ASP A 574 0.28 5.78 14.49
C ASP A 574 -0.81 6.70 15.08
N PHE A 575 -0.73 6.93 16.39
CA PHE A 575 -1.61 7.80 17.18
C PHE A 575 -1.02 9.20 17.40
N ASP A 576 0.12 9.54 16.79
CA ASP A 576 0.80 10.84 16.86
C ASP A 576 1.17 11.22 18.32
N ALA A 577 1.30 12.52 18.59
CA ALA A 577 1.46 13.10 19.92
C ALA A 577 0.11 13.22 20.66
N VAL A 578 -0.13 12.34 21.63
CA VAL A 578 -1.27 12.45 22.55
C VAL A 578 -0.78 13.04 23.88
N THR A 579 -1.54 13.99 24.44
CA THR A 579 -1.16 14.61 25.72
C THR A 579 -1.43 13.67 26.89
N ILE A 580 -0.49 13.55 27.83
CA ILE A 580 -0.61 12.67 29.01
C ILE A 580 -1.90 12.99 29.78
N GLY A 581 -2.68 11.96 30.11
CA GLY A 581 -3.99 12.08 30.75
C GLY A 581 -5.17 12.25 29.79
N GLN A 582 -4.94 12.51 28.49
CA GLN A 582 -5.94 12.36 27.44
C GLN A 582 -5.89 10.94 26.84
N ALA A 583 -6.80 10.64 25.91
CA ALA A 583 -6.78 9.40 25.14
C ALA A 583 -7.28 9.66 23.71
N LEU A 584 -6.67 8.98 22.73
CA LEU A 584 -7.07 9.00 21.33
C LEU A 584 -7.56 7.60 20.91
N THR A 585 -8.65 7.55 20.14
CA THR A 585 -9.28 6.30 19.70
C THR A 585 -9.37 6.24 18.18
N HIS A 586 -8.78 5.22 17.57
CA HIS A 586 -8.92 4.90 16.15
C HIS A 586 -9.80 3.66 15.95
N THR A 587 -10.46 3.59 14.79
CA THR A 587 -11.36 2.48 14.41
C THR A 587 -10.76 1.74 13.23
N PHE A 588 -10.68 0.41 13.37
CA PHE A 588 -10.13 -0.52 12.39
C PHE A 588 -11.24 -1.43 11.90
N THR A 589 -11.22 -1.75 10.61
CA THR A 589 -12.20 -2.60 9.93
C THR A 589 -11.52 -3.89 9.51
N ILE A 590 -12.13 -5.01 9.85
CA ILE A 590 -11.78 -6.35 9.35
C ILE A 590 -12.85 -6.70 8.32
N SER A 591 -12.43 -6.94 7.08
CA SER A 591 -13.25 -7.55 6.04
C SER A 591 -13.03 -9.06 6.00
N ASN A 592 -13.97 -9.77 5.38
CA ASN A 592 -13.71 -11.05 4.76
C ASN A 592 -13.87 -10.91 3.24
N GLU A 593 -12.77 -10.88 2.49
CA GLU A 593 -12.82 -10.72 1.02
C GLU A 593 -12.90 -12.08 0.30
N GLY A 594 -12.83 -13.20 1.05
CA GLY A 594 -12.80 -14.57 0.55
C GLY A 594 -14.16 -15.27 0.42
N ASP A 595 -14.15 -16.53 -0.03
CA ASP A 595 -15.34 -17.30 -0.42
C ASP A 595 -16.05 -18.03 0.74
N LEU A 596 -15.39 -18.23 1.89
CA LEU A 596 -15.95 -18.93 3.07
C LEU A 596 -16.12 -18.03 4.28
N ASP A 597 -16.91 -18.45 5.27
CA ASP A 597 -17.09 -17.74 6.55
C ASP A 597 -15.76 -17.64 7.33
N LEU A 598 -15.16 -16.43 7.40
CA LEU A 598 -13.98 -16.12 8.22
C LEU A 598 -14.33 -16.10 9.71
N THR A 599 -13.63 -16.90 10.52
CA THR A 599 -13.80 -16.97 11.98
C THR A 599 -12.59 -16.40 12.71
N LEU A 600 -12.79 -15.29 13.42
CA LEU A 600 -11.79 -14.74 14.34
C LEU A 600 -11.67 -15.63 15.58
N ALA A 601 -10.50 -16.26 15.75
CA ALA A 601 -10.25 -17.27 16.75
C ALA A 601 -9.78 -16.66 18.08
N GLY A 602 -10.30 -17.18 19.19
CA GLY A 602 -9.89 -16.77 20.55
C GLY A 602 -11.04 -16.23 21.41
N SER A 603 -10.67 -15.76 22.59
CA SER A 603 -11.56 -15.07 23.55
C SER A 603 -10.70 -14.38 24.63
N PRO A 604 -10.26 -13.12 24.44
CA PRO A 604 -10.57 -12.21 23.32
C PRO A 604 -10.02 -12.68 21.97
N ALA A 605 -10.62 -12.20 20.88
CA ALA A 605 -10.22 -12.48 19.50
C ALA A 605 -9.15 -11.49 19.01
N ILE A 606 -9.26 -10.21 19.39
CA ILE A 606 -8.19 -9.21 19.20
C ILE A 606 -7.36 -9.14 20.48
N THR A 607 -6.05 -9.36 20.36
CA THR A 607 -5.10 -9.35 21.49
C THR A 607 -4.03 -8.26 21.32
N LEU A 608 -3.43 -7.86 22.44
CA LEU A 608 -2.32 -6.91 22.53
C LEU A 608 -1.18 -7.57 23.31
N THR A 609 0.06 -7.26 22.97
CA THR A 609 1.25 -7.94 23.49
C THR A 609 1.80 -7.28 24.76
N ASN A 610 1.80 -5.94 24.82
CA ASN A 610 2.27 -5.16 25.96
C ASN A 610 1.11 -4.73 26.88
N GLY A 611 -0.03 -4.32 26.29
CA GLY A 611 -1.35 -4.24 26.93
C GLY A 611 -1.52 -3.21 28.06
N SER A 612 -0.60 -2.25 28.20
CA SER A 612 -0.59 -1.30 29.32
C SER A 612 -1.13 0.10 29.00
N LEU A 613 -0.87 0.63 27.80
CA LEU A 613 -1.29 1.98 27.36
C LEU A 613 -2.25 1.93 26.16
N PHE A 614 -2.22 0.86 25.37
CA PHE A 614 -3.23 0.58 24.36
C PHE A 614 -4.32 -0.31 24.95
N THR A 615 -5.58 0.02 24.66
CA THR A 615 -6.75 -0.79 25.05
C THR A 615 -7.62 -1.08 23.84
N VAL A 616 -8.24 -2.26 23.82
CA VAL A 616 -8.94 -2.78 22.64
C VAL A 616 -10.39 -3.16 22.94
N THR A 617 -11.34 -2.64 22.15
CA THR A 617 -12.71 -3.17 22.14
C THR A 617 -12.76 -4.41 21.25
N GLN A 618 -13.53 -5.43 21.61
CA GLN A 618 -13.70 -6.61 20.76
C GLN A 618 -14.78 -6.37 19.68
N PRO A 619 -14.63 -6.95 18.47
CA PRO A 619 -15.60 -6.80 17.39
C PRO A 619 -16.97 -7.41 17.76
N ALA A 620 -18.03 -6.91 17.13
CA ALA A 620 -19.41 -7.31 17.43
C ALA A 620 -19.77 -8.70 16.88
N SER A 621 -19.08 -9.14 15.83
CA SER A 621 -19.07 -10.54 15.37
C SER A 621 -17.63 -11.06 15.36
N THR A 622 -17.48 -12.37 15.59
CA THR A 622 -16.23 -13.12 15.36
C THR A 622 -16.36 -14.12 14.22
N THR A 623 -17.44 -14.03 13.43
CA THR A 623 -17.62 -14.79 12.18
C THR A 623 -18.22 -13.85 11.13
N LEU A 624 -17.60 -13.78 9.95
CA LEU A 624 -17.98 -12.91 8.84
C LEU A 624 -18.21 -13.79 7.60
N ALA A 625 -19.36 -13.66 6.94
CA ALA A 625 -19.57 -14.30 5.64
C ALA A 625 -18.72 -13.60 4.55
N ALA A 626 -18.58 -14.24 3.39
CA ALA A 626 -17.96 -13.63 2.21
C ALA A 626 -18.52 -12.22 1.92
N GLY A 627 -17.64 -11.21 1.87
CA GLY A 627 -17.98 -9.80 1.64
C GLY A 627 -18.60 -9.05 2.85
N GLU A 628 -18.67 -9.67 4.04
CA GLU A 628 -19.08 -8.98 5.28
C GLU A 628 -17.87 -8.41 6.04
N SER A 629 -18.11 -7.40 6.88
CA SER A 629 -17.05 -6.76 7.68
C SER A 629 -17.49 -6.47 9.12
N THR A 630 -16.52 -6.33 10.02
CA THR A 630 -16.73 -5.86 11.41
C THR A 630 -15.67 -4.86 11.80
N THR A 631 -16.00 -3.96 12.72
CA THR A 631 -15.05 -2.98 13.26
C THR A 631 -14.61 -3.33 14.68
N PHE A 632 -13.38 -2.97 15.03
CA PHE A 632 -12.91 -2.82 16.40
C PHE A 632 -12.26 -1.44 16.60
N THR A 633 -12.01 -1.05 17.85
CA THR A 633 -11.33 0.20 18.17
C THR A 633 -10.13 -0.05 19.07
N LEU A 634 -9.07 0.71 18.83
CA LEU A 634 -7.90 0.81 19.71
C LEU A 634 -7.86 2.20 20.30
N THR A 635 -7.65 2.28 21.61
CA THR A 635 -7.52 3.54 22.35
C THR A 635 -6.15 3.60 23.00
N PHE A 636 -5.35 4.60 22.61
CA PHE A 636 -4.07 4.93 23.22
C PHE A 636 -4.30 5.95 24.35
N ALA A 637 -3.88 5.59 25.56
CA ALA A 637 -4.09 6.37 26.79
C ALA A 637 -2.73 6.64 27.49
N PRO A 638 -1.97 7.66 27.04
CA PRO A 638 -0.65 8.03 27.57
C PRO A 638 -0.62 8.30 29.09
N GLN A 639 0.47 7.88 29.74
CA GLN A 639 0.69 8.04 31.20
C GLN A 639 2.12 8.49 31.60
N SER A 640 3.09 8.56 30.68
CA SER A 640 4.47 8.91 31.00
C SER A 640 5.29 9.24 29.76
N GLU A 641 6.02 10.37 29.73
CA GLU A 641 6.79 10.84 28.56
C GLU A 641 7.61 9.73 27.89
N GLY A 642 7.38 9.52 26.59
CA GLY A 642 7.99 8.44 25.83
C GLY A 642 7.39 8.24 24.44
N SER A 643 7.87 7.20 23.76
CA SER A 643 7.26 6.66 22.54
C SER A 643 6.96 5.20 22.79
N PHE A 644 5.74 4.79 22.48
CA PHE A 644 5.19 3.49 22.85
C PHE A 644 4.69 2.76 21.61
N THR A 645 4.88 1.45 21.62
CA THR A 645 4.36 0.55 20.59
C THR A 645 3.74 -0.68 21.23
N ASP A 646 2.74 -1.24 20.57
CA ASP A 646 2.16 -2.53 20.92
C ASP A 646 1.88 -3.34 19.65
N THR A 647 1.99 -4.66 19.74
CA THR A 647 1.66 -5.56 18.63
C THR A 647 0.24 -6.07 18.83
N VAL A 648 -0.63 -5.70 17.90
CA VAL A 648 -1.98 -6.22 17.76
C VAL A 648 -1.88 -7.59 17.12
N THR A 649 -2.68 -8.55 17.59
CA THR A 649 -2.69 -9.90 17.03
C THR A 649 -4.11 -10.46 17.00
N ILE A 650 -4.48 -10.97 15.83
CA ILE A 650 -5.81 -11.49 15.47
C ILE A 650 -5.59 -12.91 14.94
N ALA A 651 -5.85 -13.93 15.77
CA ALA A 651 -5.90 -15.29 15.27
C ALA A 651 -7.21 -15.50 14.49
N ASN A 652 -7.18 -16.30 13.43
CA ASN A 652 -8.34 -16.56 12.57
C ASN A 652 -8.26 -17.99 11.99
N ASP A 653 -9.09 -18.32 10.99
CA ASP A 653 -9.05 -19.58 10.23
C ASP A 653 -8.73 -19.40 8.73
N ASP A 654 -8.15 -18.25 8.38
CA ASP A 654 -7.48 -17.99 7.10
C ASP A 654 -6.25 -18.91 6.95
N PRO A 655 -6.05 -19.64 5.82
CA PRO A 655 -4.95 -20.59 5.70
C PRO A 655 -3.54 -19.99 5.64
N ASP A 656 -3.33 -18.85 4.96
CA ASP A 656 -2.01 -18.20 4.89
C ASP A 656 -1.88 -17.09 5.95
N GLU A 657 -2.93 -16.31 6.18
CA GLU A 657 -2.94 -15.20 7.15
C GLU A 657 -3.52 -15.60 8.53
N SER A 658 -3.45 -16.91 8.85
CA SER A 658 -3.91 -17.61 10.09
C SER A 658 -3.65 -16.92 11.45
N THR A 659 -2.74 -15.95 11.49
CA THR A 659 -2.58 -15.00 12.57
C THR A 659 -2.18 -13.65 11.99
N TYR A 660 -3.16 -12.76 11.81
CA TYR A 660 -2.90 -11.38 11.41
C TYR A 660 -2.20 -10.63 12.54
N SER A 661 -1.19 -9.83 12.21
CA SER A 661 -0.50 -8.99 13.18
C SER A 661 -0.03 -7.67 12.60
N PHE A 662 -0.04 -6.62 13.41
CA PHE A 662 0.51 -5.31 13.05
C PHE A 662 0.93 -4.55 14.32
N VAL A 663 1.87 -3.62 14.18
CA VAL A 663 2.31 -2.75 15.26
C VAL A 663 1.53 -1.43 15.22
N VAL A 664 0.98 -1.02 16.37
CA VAL A 664 0.51 0.35 16.59
C VAL A 664 1.52 1.15 17.39
N GLY A 665 1.56 2.46 17.17
CA GLY A 665 2.50 3.39 17.78
C GLY A 665 1.84 4.66 18.29
N GLY A 666 2.54 5.38 19.16
CA GLY A 666 2.15 6.72 19.62
C GLY A 666 3.25 7.37 20.46
N THR A 667 3.09 8.66 20.74
CA THR A 667 4.01 9.42 21.59
C THR A 667 3.27 10.18 22.68
N ASP A 668 3.80 10.11 23.90
CA ASP A 668 3.31 10.85 25.05
C ASP A 668 3.90 12.26 25.02
N THR A 669 3.05 13.29 25.08
CA THR A 669 3.49 14.68 25.25
C THR A 669 2.98 15.28 26.55
N CYS A 670 3.85 16.01 27.24
CA CYS A 670 3.41 16.89 28.31
C CYS A 670 2.78 18.17 27.74
N PRO A 671 1.78 18.78 28.41
CA PRO A 671 1.27 20.09 28.04
C PRO A 671 2.41 21.12 28.06
N ALA A 672 2.31 22.14 27.20
CA ALA A 672 3.44 23.02 26.87
C ALA A 672 3.83 23.99 28.00
N ALA A 673 4.54 23.46 29.01
CA ALA A 673 5.11 24.12 30.19
C ALA A 673 4.13 24.71 31.22
N LEU A 674 2.83 24.43 31.13
CA LEU A 674 1.82 24.93 32.07
C LEU A 674 0.61 23.99 32.19
N ILE A 675 0.11 23.82 33.42
CA ILE A 675 -1.16 23.16 33.78
C ILE A 675 -2.06 24.18 34.52
N TYR A 676 -3.36 24.16 34.25
CA TYR A 676 -4.38 25.02 34.89
C TYR A 676 -5.30 24.21 35.80
N VAL A 677 -5.66 24.80 36.96
CA VAL A 677 -6.59 24.25 37.94
C VAL A 677 -7.64 25.30 38.35
N ASP A 678 -8.91 24.99 38.18
CA ASP A 678 -10.05 25.76 38.68
C ASP A 678 -11.21 24.82 39.06
N GLN A 679 -11.53 24.77 40.35
CA GLN A 679 -12.68 24.04 40.90
C GLN A 679 -14.05 24.42 40.27
N ASN A 680 -14.13 25.54 39.55
CA ASN A 680 -15.34 26.03 38.88
C ASN A 680 -15.35 25.76 37.36
N ALA A 681 -14.31 25.13 36.80
CA ALA A 681 -14.21 24.82 35.38
C ALA A 681 -15.34 23.88 34.93
N ALA A 682 -15.73 24.00 33.65
CA ALA A 682 -16.87 23.30 33.07
C ALA A 682 -16.59 22.69 31.68
N GLY A 683 -15.32 22.72 31.25
CA GLY A 683 -14.83 22.02 30.06
C GLY A 683 -14.44 20.57 30.35
N ASN A 684 -13.43 20.08 29.64
CA ASN A 684 -13.08 18.66 29.55
C ASN A 684 -12.18 18.13 30.70
N ASN A 685 -11.78 18.97 31.66
CA ASN A 685 -10.95 18.59 32.82
C ASN A 685 -9.59 17.98 32.39
N THR A 686 -8.92 18.65 31.45
CA THR A 686 -7.63 18.28 30.84
C THR A 686 -6.45 19.12 31.35
N GLY A 687 -6.71 20.28 31.94
CA GLY A 687 -5.67 21.17 32.47
C GLY A 687 -4.91 22.02 31.44
N ASP A 688 -5.29 22.00 30.15
CA ASP A 688 -4.59 22.72 29.07
C ASP A 688 -4.90 24.22 28.99
N SER A 689 -5.99 24.66 29.63
CA SER A 689 -6.52 26.03 29.56
C SER A 689 -7.42 26.32 30.76
N TRP A 690 -7.79 27.59 30.99
CA TRP A 690 -8.77 27.94 32.03
C TRP A 690 -10.19 27.40 31.78
N ALA A 691 -10.56 27.10 30.53
CA ALA A 691 -11.89 26.58 30.21
C ALA A 691 -12.00 25.09 30.56
N ASP A 692 -10.93 24.35 30.27
CA ASP A 692 -10.80 22.90 30.42
C ASP A 692 -9.89 22.52 31.61
N ALA A 693 -9.68 23.45 32.54
CA ALA A 693 -8.82 23.29 33.72
C ALA A 693 -9.24 22.08 34.59
N PHE A 694 -8.29 21.52 35.34
CA PHE A 694 -8.63 20.50 36.33
C PHE A 694 -9.51 21.09 37.43
N THR A 695 -10.62 20.41 37.72
CA THR A 695 -11.55 20.77 38.80
C THR A 695 -11.08 20.27 40.18
N ASP A 696 -10.19 19.27 40.20
CA ASP A 696 -9.46 18.81 41.38
C ASP A 696 -7.96 19.18 41.29
N LEU A 697 -7.38 19.58 42.42
CA LEU A 697 -5.97 19.98 42.46
C LEU A 697 -5.01 18.77 42.52
N GLN A 698 -5.39 17.67 43.15
CA GLN A 698 -4.54 16.50 43.24
C GLN A 698 -4.39 15.80 41.87
N ASP A 699 -5.42 15.82 41.03
CA ASP A 699 -5.31 15.42 39.61
C ASP A 699 -4.24 16.24 38.87
N GLY A 700 -4.33 17.58 38.97
CA GLY A 700 -3.38 18.49 38.32
C GLY A 700 -1.94 18.38 38.84
N LEU A 701 -1.76 18.11 40.14
CA LEU A 701 -0.44 17.85 40.74
C LEU A 701 0.13 16.50 40.32
N SER A 702 -0.71 15.47 40.17
CA SER A 702 -0.27 14.14 39.70
C SER A 702 0.17 14.15 38.23
N LEU A 703 -0.47 14.96 37.36
CA LEU A 703 0.07 15.21 36.02
C LEU A 703 1.39 16.00 36.08
N ALA A 704 1.48 17.00 36.97
CA ALA A 704 2.68 17.83 37.10
C ALA A 704 3.91 17.05 37.61
N GLU A 705 3.73 16.03 38.45
CA GLU A 705 4.80 15.13 38.89
C GLU A 705 5.44 14.37 37.71
N VAL A 706 4.63 13.90 36.76
CA VAL A 706 5.11 13.20 35.55
C VAL A 706 5.79 14.18 34.58
N CYS A 707 5.29 15.41 34.48
CA CYS A 707 5.73 16.42 33.52
C CYS A 707 6.77 17.44 34.03
N ALA A 708 7.44 17.16 35.15
CA ALA A 708 8.43 18.08 35.71
C ALA A 708 9.67 18.25 34.79
N PRO A 709 10.17 19.47 34.54
CA PRO A 709 9.79 20.73 35.20
C PRO A 709 8.63 21.48 34.51
N ILE A 710 7.62 21.87 35.30
CA ILE A 710 6.39 22.51 34.81
C ILE A 710 5.78 23.48 35.82
N GLU A 711 5.02 24.48 35.35
CA GLU A 711 4.22 25.36 36.21
C GLU A 711 2.79 24.84 36.37
N VAL A 712 2.20 25.03 37.55
CA VAL A 712 0.77 24.79 37.82
C VAL A 712 0.14 26.09 38.31
N TRP A 713 -0.86 26.62 37.61
CA TRP A 713 -1.58 27.85 37.98
C TRP A 713 -2.98 27.50 38.51
N ILE A 714 -3.32 28.03 39.68
CA ILE A 714 -4.51 27.67 40.45
C ILE A 714 -5.38 28.90 40.70
N ALA A 715 -6.65 28.81 40.32
CA ALA A 715 -7.64 29.87 40.53
C ALA A 715 -7.92 30.14 42.03
N THR A 716 -8.55 31.28 42.31
CA THR A 716 -9.16 31.56 43.61
C THR A 716 -10.21 30.50 43.95
N GLY A 717 -10.19 29.99 45.19
CA GLY A 717 -10.96 28.82 45.58
C GLY A 717 -10.48 28.21 46.91
N VAL A 718 -11.11 27.11 47.32
CA VAL A 718 -10.82 26.37 48.54
C VAL A 718 -10.66 24.89 48.18
N TYR A 719 -9.41 24.44 48.13
CA TYR A 719 -9.02 23.11 47.65
C TYR A 719 -8.64 22.20 48.83
N THR A 720 -9.22 21.00 48.89
CA THR A 720 -8.99 19.99 49.92
C THR A 720 -8.21 18.79 49.35
N PRO A 721 -7.19 18.23 50.02
CA PRO A 721 -6.37 17.15 49.46
C PRO A 721 -7.07 15.82 49.15
N GLY A 722 -8.28 15.59 49.65
CA GLY A 722 -9.00 14.33 49.51
C GLY A 722 -10.09 14.16 50.58
N LEU A 723 -10.57 12.93 50.74
CA LEU A 723 -11.67 12.58 51.65
C LEU A 723 -11.24 11.75 52.87
N SER A 724 -9.94 11.48 53.03
CA SER A 724 -9.36 10.82 54.19
C SER A 724 -8.36 11.74 54.90
N GLN A 725 -8.28 11.62 56.22
CA GLN A 725 -7.35 12.42 57.03
C GLN A 725 -5.86 12.18 56.66
N SER A 726 -5.57 11.09 55.95
CA SER A 726 -4.25 10.77 55.39
C SER A 726 -3.83 11.64 54.20
N ASP A 727 -4.79 12.26 53.52
CA ASP A 727 -4.59 12.81 52.19
C ASP A 727 -3.91 14.18 52.32
N THR A 728 -3.04 14.52 51.36
CA THR A 728 -2.12 15.66 51.45
C THR A 728 -1.65 16.06 50.05
N PHE A 729 -1.59 17.36 49.74
CA PHE A 729 -1.03 17.82 48.48
C PHE A 729 0.48 17.61 48.48
N VAL A 730 0.98 16.73 47.60
CA VAL A 730 2.41 16.44 47.49
C VAL A 730 3.10 17.50 46.64
N LEU A 731 4.25 18.02 47.10
CA LEU A 731 5.12 18.85 46.28
C LEU A 731 6.23 17.99 45.66
N THR A 732 6.58 18.26 44.41
CA THR A 732 7.57 17.51 43.63
C THR A 732 8.69 18.42 43.15
N SER A 733 9.94 17.95 43.18
CA SER A 733 11.08 18.68 42.59
C SER A 733 10.84 18.97 41.11
N GLY A 734 11.10 20.21 40.69
CA GLY A 734 10.86 20.72 39.34
C GLY A 734 9.45 21.27 39.10
N VAL A 735 8.48 21.03 39.99
CA VAL A 735 7.11 21.57 39.87
C VAL A 735 7.00 22.90 40.60
N ALA A 736 6.43 23.91 39.93
CA ALA A 736 6.22 25.24 40.47
C ALA A 736 4.73 25.62 40.53
N VAL A 737 4.17 25.63 41.74
CA VAL A 737 2.74 25.77 42.00
C VAL A 737 2.41 27.20 42.44
N TYR A 738 1.46 27.84 41.74
CA TYR A 738 1.10 29.26 41.90
C TYR A 738 -0.41 29.44 42.09
N GLY A 739 -0.83 30.01 43.23
CA GLY A 739 -2.24 30.41 43.49
C GLY A 739 -2.51 31.83 42.98
N GLY A 740 -3.65 32.43 43.31
CA GLY A 740 -3.84 33.87 43.09
C GLY A 740 -4.35 34.29 41.71
N PHE A 741 -4.95 33.36 40.95
CA PHE A 741 -5.50 33.65 39.62
C PHE A 741 -7.03 33.85 39.62
N ALA A 742 -7.52 34.69 38.72
CA ALA A 742 -8.93 34.95 38.46
C ALA A 742 -9.49 34.12 37.29
N ALA A 743 -8.84 33.00 36.96
CA ALA A 743 -9.17 32.10 35.85
C ALA A 743 -9.29 32.79 34.47
N THR A 744 -8.53 33.87 34.23
CA THR A 744 -8.58 34.65 32.97
C THR A 744 -7.22 35.13 32.47
N GLU A 745 -6.16 34.95 33.26
CA GLU A 745 -4.81 35.41 33.00
C GLU A 745 -4.10 34.59 31.92
N THR A 746 -3.22 35.25 31.16
CA THR A 746 -2.39 34.65 30.10
C THR A 746 -0.90 34.64 30.45
N LEU A 747 -0.50 35.39 31.48
CA LEU A 747 0.87 35.49 31.97
C LEU A 747 0.89 35.46 33.51
N ARG A 748 1.80 34.70 34.12
CA ARG A 748 1.99 34.64 35.60
C ARG A 748 2.15 36.02 36.26
N THR A 749 2.58 37.04 35.52
CA THR A 749 2.70 38.43 36.01
C THR A 749 1.39 39.21 36.11
N GLU A 750 0.27 38.66 35.63
CA GLU A 750 -1.07 39.25 35.73
C GLU A 750 -1.79 38.86 37.03
N ARG A 751 -1.31 37.79 37.69
CA ARG A 751 -1.77 37.19 38.94
C ARG A 751 -1.78 38.16 40.12
N ASP A 752 -2.94 38.40 40.73
CA ASP A 752 -3.11 39.15 41.98
C ASP A 752 -3.45 38.21 43.14
N TRP A 753 -2.40 37.72 43.81
CA TRP A 753 -2.52 36.76 44.92
C TRP A 753 -3.02 37.38 46.23
N GLU A 754 -3.10 38.72 46.35
CA GLU A 754 -3.74 39.39 47.48
C GLU A 754 -5.26 39.53 47.26
N ALA A 755 -5.71 39.72 46.02
CA ALA A 755 -7.12 39.83 45.67
C ALA A 755 -7.81 38.47 45.43
N ASN A 756 -7.14 37.56 44.71
CA ASN A 756 -7.70 36.29 44.24
C ASN A 756 -7.32 35.13 45.19
N VAL A 757 -7.67 35.22 46.47
CA VAL A 757 -7.19 34.28 47.51
C VAL A 757 -7.42 32.81 47.11
N THR A 758 -6.35 32.02 47.07
CA THR A 758 -6.40 30.55 46.91
C THR A 758 -6.08 29.90 48.26
N VAL A 759 -7.02 29.10 48.77
CA VAL A 759 -6.91 28.40 50.05
C VAL A 759 -6.69 26.91 49.80
N LEU A 760 -5.71 26.32 50.50
CA LEU A 760 -5.56 24.88 50.68
C LEU A 760 -6.08 24.56 52.09
N SER A 761 -7.17 23.79 52.17
CA SER A 761 -7.90 23.52 53.42
C SER A 761 -7.72 22.08 53.87
N GLY A 762 -7.67 21.89 55.20
CA GLY A 762 -7.77 20.59 55.85
C GLY A 762 -9.20 20.18 56.25
N ASP A 763 -10.21 21.05 56.10
CA ASP A 763 -11.61 20.74 56.44
C ASP A 763 -12.24 19.80 55.39
N ILE A 764 -12.31 18.50 55.71
CA ILE A 764 -12.79 17.46 54.78
C ILE A 764 -14.31 17.35 54.76
N ASP A 765 -14.98 17.54 55.91
CA ASP A 765 -16.42 17.37 56.05
C ASP A 765 -17.22 18.68 55.97
N GLY A 766 -16.54 19.80 55.72
CA GLY A 766 -17.09 21.11 55.36
C GLY A 766 -17.80 21.79 56.53
N ASN A 767 -17.25 21.63 57.74
CA ASN A 767 -17.93 21.97 58.98
C ASN A 767 -17.23 23.07 59.82
N ASP A 768 -16.01 23.48 59.45
CA ASP A 768 -15.24 24.48 60.20
C ASP A 768 -15.76 25.91 60.00
N ALA A 769 -15.53 26.78 61.00
CA ALA A 769 -15.97 28.17 60.93
C ALA A 769 -14.92 29.06 60.25
N THR A 770 -15.10 29.26 58.94
CA THR A 770 -14.20 30.06 58.09
C THR A 770 -14.59 31.55 57.98
N ASP A 771 -13.66 32.36 57.48
CA ASP A 771 -13.92 33.72 57.01
C ASP A 771 -14.58 33.77 55.61
N SER A 772 -14.70 34.96 55.02
CA SER A 772 -15.31 35.16 53.70
C SER A 772 -14.51 34.59 52.52
N SER A 773 -13.26 34.18 52.75
CA SER A 773 -12.35 33.60 51.76
C SER A 773 -12.16 32.09 51.96
N GLY A 774 -12.79 31.48 52.97
CA GLY A 774 -12.63 30.06 53.31
C GLY A 774 -11.49 29.78 54.29
N VAL A 775 -10.94 30.78 54.99
CA VAL A 775 -9.82 30.60 55.91
C VAL A 775 -10.30 30.37 57.35
N VAL A 776 -9.77 29.34 58.02
CA VAL A 776 -9.94 29.12 59.46
C VAL A 776 -8.90 29.95 60.22
N THR A 777 -9.34 31.02 60.88
CA THR A 777 -8.43 32.06 61.42
C THR A 777 -7.89 31.79 62.83
N ASP A 778 -8.33 30.70 63.48
CA ASP A 778 -7.99 30.29 64.85
C ASP A 778 -8.35 28.81 65.03
N THR A 779 -7.50 28.00 65.69
CA THR A 779 -7.75 26.56 65.86
C THR A 779 -8.99 26.24 66.72
N VAL A 780 -9.54 27.20 67.47
CA VAL A 780 -10.83 27.05 68.18
C VAL A 780 -12.04 26.86 67.24
N TYR A 781 -11.86 27.13 65.95
CA TYR A 781 -12.88 26.96 64.91
C TYR A 781 -12.78 25.64 64.14
N ILE A 782 -11.76 24.81 64.44
CA ILE A 782 -11.66 23.42 63.96
C ILE A 782 -12.64 22.53 64.73
N ASN A 783 -13.39 21.71 64.00
CA ASN A 783 -14.34 20.72 64.49
C ASN A 783 -14.38 19.53 63.50
N GLY A 784 -15.04 18.41 63.84
CA GLY A 784 -15.18 17.30 62.88
C GLY A 784 -13.88 16.52 62.63
N SER A 785 -13.50 16.34 61.36
CA SER A 785 -12.40 15.42 60.94
C SER A 785 -11.57 15.95 59.78
N ASN A 786 -10.38 16.47 60.08
CA ASN A 786 -9.55 17.21 59.12
C ASN A 786 -8.30 16.43 58.66
N ASN A 787 -7.67 16.86 57.55
CA ASN A 787 -6.39 16.34 57.05
C ASN A 787 -5.29 16.49 58.10
N TYR A 788 -4.43 15.48 58.27
CA TYR A 788 -3.28 15.54 59.17
C TYR A 788 -2.21 16.52 58.68
N HIS A 789 -2.04 16.62 57.36
CA HIS A 789 -1.09 17.48 56.67
C HIS A 789 -1.78 18.01 55.40
N ILE A 790 -1.90 19.33 55.24
CA ILE A 790 -2.49 19.89 54.00
C ILE A 790 -1.51 19.73 52.83
N VAL A 791 -0.22 19.96 53.09
CA VAL A 791 0.84 19.87 52.09
C VAL A 791 2.01 19.03 52.61
N THR A 792 2.66 18.27 51.73
CA THR A 792 3.86 17.48 52.06
C THR A 792 4.98 17.79 51.07
N GLY A 793 6.03 18.47 51.56
CA GLY A 793 7.27 18.76 50.81
C GLY A 793 8.41 17.80 51.15
N SER A 794 8.10 16.59 51.60
CA SER A 794 9.09 15.58 51.98
C SER A 794 9.80 15.01 50.75
N GLY A 795 11.12 14.84 50.81
CA GLY A 795 11.93 14.34 49.69
C GLY A 795 12.34 15.40 48.64
N THR A 796 11.78 16.61 48.66
CA THR A 796 12.03 17.63 47.61
C THR A 796 13.33 18.40 47.80
N ASP A 797 13.79 19.03 46.71
CA ASP A 797 14.78 20.10 46.73
C ASP A 797 14.15 21.47 46.41
N SER A 798 14.96 22.51 46.35
CA SER A 798 14.53 23.90 46.13
C SER A 798 13.91 24.20 44.75
N SER A 799 13.90 23.24 43.83
CA SER A 799 13.14 23.33 42.58
C SER A 799 11.63 23.12 42.77
N ALA A 800 11.20 22.51 43.88
CA ALA A 800 9.79 22.49 44.29
C ALA A 800 9.38 23.87 44.82
N ILE A 801 8.43 24.54 44.17
CA ILE A 801 7.97 25.89 44.53
C ILE A 801 6.48 25.88 44.89
N LEU A 802 6.12 26.55 45.98
CA LEU A 802 4.74 26.88 46.33
C LEU A 802 4.65 28.40 46.59
N ASP A 803 3.80 29.10 45.84
CA ASP A 803 3.71 30.57 45.90
C ASP A 803 2.27 31.11 45.88
N GLY A 804 1.88 31.88 46.90
CA GLY A 804 0.61 32.63 46.94
C GLY A 804 -0.60 31.82 47.39
N PHE A 805 -0.51 31.18 48.57
CA PHE A 805 -1.57 30.33 49.13
C PHE A 805 -1.82 30.62 50.61
N THR A 806 -3.03 30.34 51.08
CA THR A 806 -3.33 30.19 52.51
C THR A 806 -3.56 28.71 52.85
N LEU A 807 -2.80 28.17 53.80
CA LEU A 807 -2.89 26.80 54.30
C LEU A 807 -3.58 26.81 55.67
N THR A 808 -4.72 26.13 55.80
CA THR A 808 -5.63 26.29 56.94
C THR A 808 -6.36 25.01 57.36
N ALA A 809 -6.76 24.92 58.64
CA ALA A 809 -7.54 23.81 59.20
C ALA A 809 -6.85 22.42 59.27
N GLY A 810 -5.56 22.29 58.96
CA GLY A 810 -4.84 21.02 59.11
C GLY A 810 -4.68 20.61 60.59
N GLN A 811 -4.86 19.32 60.92
CA GLN A 811 -4.90 18.81 62.30
C GLN A 811 -4.04 17.54 62.48
N ALA A 812 -2.76 17.71 62.81
CA ALA A 812 -1.79 16.60 62.91
C ALA A 812 -1.95 15.76 64.21
N ASN A 813 -2.93 14.86 64.24
CA ASN A 813 -3.35 14.08 65.42
C ASN A 813 -2.31 13.08 65.99
N SER A 814 -1.29 12.68 65.24
CA SER A 814 -0.21 11.80 65.74
C SER A 814 1.19 12.12 65.21
N THR A 815 1.31 13.26 64.52
CA THR A 815 2.51 13.72 63.81
C THR A 815 2.72 15.20 64.16
N GLY A 816 3.35 15.97 63.25
CA GLY A 816 3.51 17.41 63.40
C GLY A 816 3.41 18.09 62.04
N GLY A 817 3.20 19.40 61.98
CA GLY A 817 3.03 20.12 60.72
C GLY A 817 1.62 19.98 60.15
N GLY A 818 0.60 20.48 60.85
CA GLY A 818 -0.80 20.42 60.39
C GLY A 818 -0.99 21.04 59.01
N GLY A 819 -0.38 22.20 58.77
CA GLY A 819 -0.34 22.82 57.44
C GLY A 819 0.66 22.17 56.49
N MET A 820 1.90 21.90 56.93
CA MET A 820 2.95 21.33 56.08
C MET A 820 3.94 20.39 56.80
N TYR A 821 4.19 19.22 56.19
CA TYR A 821 5.18 18.24 56.67
C TYR A 821 6.38 18.08 55.72
N ASN A 822 7.57 18.43 56.21
CA ASN A 822 8.84 18.27 55.50
C ASN A 822 9.77 17.30 56.25
N ASN A 823 10.10 16.19 55.59
CA ASN A 823 11.04 15.17 56.06
C ASN A 823 12.04 14.86 54.94
N ASN A 824 13.33 15.11 55.16
CA ASN A 824 14.36 15.13 54.12
C ASN A 824 13.91 15.95 52.88
N GLY A 825 13.37 17.15 53.09
CA GLY A 825 12.76 17.98 52.04
C GLY A 825 13.06 19.48 52.22
N SER A 826 13.30 20.20 51.12
CA SER A 826 13.75 21.60 51.15
C SER A 826 13.07 22.49 50.09
N PRO A 827 11.72 22.57 50.05
CA PRO A 827 10.99 23.38 49.07
C PRO A 827 11.20 24.89 49.26
N ASN A 828 10.91 25.66 48.20
CA ASN A 828 10.86 27.12 48.20
C ASN A 828 9.40 27.60 48.39
N LEU A 829 9.14 28.38 49.44
CA LEU A 829 7.82 28.85 49.85
C LEU A 829 7.76 30.37 49.82
N THR A 830 6.86 30.96 49.02
CA THR A 830 6.76 32.42 48.86
C THR A 830 5.32 32.91 49.00
N ASN A 831 5.08 34.06 49.64
CA ASN A 831 3.72 34.64 49.78
C ASN A 831 2.70 33.66 50.42
N ILE A 832 3.12 32.87 51.41
CA ILE A 832 2.29 31.83 52.05
C ILE A 832 1.75 32.32 53.39
N THR A 833 0.47 32.05 53.68
CA THR A 833 -0.11 32.21 55.02
C THR A 833 -0.49 30.86 55.60
N PHE A 834 0.00 30.53 56.79
CA PHE A 834 -0.50 29.43 57.61
C PHE A 834 -1.45 29.99 58.67
N SER A 835 -2.74 29.66 58.61
CA SER A 835 -3.74 30.17 59.55
C SER A 835 -4.55 29.05 60.18
N GLY A 836 -4.65 29.02 61.51
CA GLY A 836 -5.52 28.07 62.23
C GLY A 836 -5.22 26.60 61.90
N ASN A 837 -3.96 26.19 62.00
CA ASN A 837 -3.55 24.78 61.92
C ASN A 837 -3.12 24.24 63.29
N ASP A 838 -3.44 22.99 63.58
CA ASP A 838 -3.25 22.34 64.88
C ASP A 838 -2.36 21.08 64.78
N ALA A 839 -1.66 20.74 65.87
CA ALA A 839 -0.88 19.52 65.96
C ALA A 839 -0.83 18.96 67.39
N ALA A 840 -1.32 17.73 67.58
CA ALA A 840 -1.26 16.99 68.85
C ALA A 840 0.18 16.64 69.30
N ASN A 841 1.20 17.01 68.51
CA ASN A 841 2.59 17.09 68.98
C ASN A 841 3.21 18.45 68.60
N LYS A 842 3.62 18.64 67.34
CA LYS A 842 4.76 19.53 67.01
C LYS A 842 4.58 20.35 65.75
N GLY A 843 4.85 21.66 65.80
CA GLY A 843 4.77 22.52 64.62
C GLY A 843 3.33 22.62 64.11
N GLY A 844 2.45 23.37 64.79
CA GLY A 844 1.03 23.45 64.41
C GLY A 844 0.80 23.74 62.93
N ALA A 845 1.58 24.69 62.39
CA ALA A 845 1.63 24.95 60.96
C ALA A 845 2.64 24.06 60.21
N MET A 846 3.88 23.96 60.67
CA MET A 846 4.98 23.37 59.89
C MET A 846 5.94 22.53 60.75
N TYR A 847 6.24 21.32 60.26
CA TYR A 847 7.29 20.46 60.80
C TYR A 847 8.39 20.26 59.76
N ASN A 848 9.65 20.48 60.17
CA ASN A 848 10.85 20.21 59.39
C ASN A 848 11.74 19.22 60.15
N GLY A 849 11.98 18.04 59.58
CA GLY A 849 12.80 16.98 60.18
C GLY A 849 13.82 16.37 59.21
N ASN A 850 14.88 15.78 59.77
CA ASN A 850 15.92 15.04 59.05
C ASN A 850 16.54 15.85 57.89
N ASP A 851 17.39 16.82 58.22
CA ASP A 851 18.14 17.70 57.32
C ASP A 851 17.29 18.59 56.38
N SER A 852 15.96 18.58 56.53
CA SER A 852 15.03 19.49 55.83
C SER A 852 15.42 20.96 56.04
N SER A 853 15.57 21.70 54.95
CA SER A 853 16.04 23.10 54.98
C SER A 853 15.27 23.99 53.99
N PRO A 854 13.93 24.07 54.09
CA PRO A 854 13.12 24.90 53.20
C PRO A 854 13.46 26.40 53.32
N SER A 855 13.17 27.14 52.25
CA SER A 855 13.37 28.59 52.18
C SER A 855 12.01 29.28 52.15
N LEU A 856 11.78 30.21 53.07
CA LEU A 856 10.52 30.91 53.28
C LEU A 856 10.73 32.41 53.04
N SER A 857 9.97 33.00 52.10
CA SER A 857 10.04 34.43 51.78
C SER A 857 8.64 35.06 51.79
N ASN A 858 8.44 36.13 52.56
CA ASN A 858 7.12 36.76 52.72
C ASN A 858 6.06 35.74 53.20
N VAL A 859 6.30 35.10 54.35
CA VAL A 859 5.42 34.06 54.91
C VAL A 859 4.82 34.52 56.24
N VAL A 860 3.55 34.20 56.48
CA VAL A 860 2.83 34.49 57.73
C VAL A 860 2.44 33.19 58.42
N PHE A 861 2.65 33.12 59.73
CA PHE A 861 2.15 32.07 60.61
C PHE A 861 1.24 32.72 61.65
N SER A 862 -0.06 32.45 61.55
CA SER A 862 -1.12 33.07 62.35
C SER A 862 -1.97 32.04 63.11
N SER A 863 -2.15 32.23 64.41
CA SER A 863 -3.12 31.47 65.23
C SER A 863 -2.97 29.93 65.17
N ASN A 864 -1.77 29.40 64.91
CA ASN A 864 -1.53 27.96 64.86
C ASN A 864 -1.18 27.41 66.25
N ALA A 865 -1.52 26.15 66.54
CA ALA A 865 -1.38 25.54 67.86
C ALA A 865 -0.64 24.20 67.87
N SER A 866 0.07 23.89 68.97
CA SER A 866 0.59 22.54 69.22
C SER A 866 0.60 22.10 70.69
N ASP A 867 0.36 20.82 70.94
CA ASP A 867 0.26 20.24 72.30
C ASP A 867 1.63 19.99 72.98
N ASP A 868 2.74 19.95 72.23
CA ASP A 868 4.11 19.83 72.76
C ASP A 868 4.94 21.07 72.39
N ASP A 869 5.60 21.08 71.23
CA ASP A 869 6.61 22.10 70.89
C ASP A 869 6.32 22.81 69.55
N GLY A 870 6.70 24.09 69.43
CA GLY A 870 6.62 24.83 68.18
C GLY A 870 5.19 25.13 67.75
N GLY A 871 4.53 26.14 68.32
CA GLY A 871 3.09 26.39 68.04
C GLY A 871 2.82 26.67 66.55
N ALA A 872 3.74 27.32 65.85
CA ALA A 872 3.75 27.36 64.39
C ALA A 872 4.76 26.36 63.79
N MET A 873 6.05 26.46 64.14
CA MET A 873 7.13 25.77 63.44
C MET A 873 8.01 24.93 64.39
N TYR A 874 8.27 23.68 64.01
CA TYR A 874 9.20 22.78 64.70
C TYR A 874 10.31 22.30 63.76
N ASN A 875 11.57 22.57 64.12
CA ASN A 875 12.76 22.21 63.34
C ASN A 875 13.62 21.21 64.12
N ASN A 876 13.87 20.03 63.53
CA ASN A 876 14.63 18.94 64.15
C ASN A 876 15.75 18.44 63.22
N GLY A 877 17.00 18.73 63.60
CA GLY A 877 18.16 18.53 62.72
C GLY A 877 17.95 19.19 61.35
N SER A 878 17.35 20.38 61.31
CA SER A 878 16.74 20.97 60.12
C SER A 878 16.97 22.49 60.14
N SER A 879 17.45 23.10 59.05
CA SER A 879 17.99 24.47 59.11
C SER A 879 17.37 25.39 58.05
N PRO A 880 16.06 25.69 58.15
CA PRO A 880 15.37 26.53 57.17
C PRO A 880 15.89 27.98 57.13
N SER A 881 15.68 28.63 56.00
CA SER A 881 15.98 30.04 55.77
C SER A 881 14.70 30.85 55.73
N LEU A 882 14.59 31.90 56.53
CA LEU A 882 13.40 32.74 56.67
C LEU A 882 13.73 34.20 56.35
N SER A 883 13.03 34.77 55.37
CA SER A 883 13.15 36.17 54.95
C SER A 883 11.79 36.86 54.99
N SER A 884 11.67 37.96 55.75
CA SER A 884 10.43 38.74 55.85
C SER A 884 9.24 37.88 56.34
N VAL A 885 9.44 37.10 57.40
CA VAL A 885 8.44 36.17 57.94
C VAL A 885 7.79 36.73 59.20
N THR A 886 6.48 36.57 59.37
CA THR A 886 5.76 36.97 60.58
C THR A 886 5.18 35.76 61.31
N PHE A 887 5.38 35.69 62.62
CA PHE A 887 4.70 34.77 63.52
C PHE A 887 3.80 35.59 64.46
N SER A 888 2.49 35.46 64.34
CA SER A 888 1.48 36.14 65.15
C SER A 888 0.55 35.16 65.87
N ASP A 889 0.38 35.35 67.18
CA ASP A 889 -0.69 34.73 67.98
C ASP A 889 -0.68 33.18 68.02
N ASN A 890 0.43 32.53 67.64
CA ASN A 890 0.59 31.07 67.70
C ASN A 890 0.84 30.59 69.15
N SER A 891 0.46 29.35 69.47
CA SER A 891 0.51 28.82 70.84
C SER A 891 1.09 27.40 70.94
N SER A 892 1.89 27.10 71.97
CA SER A 892 2.23 25.72 72.33
C SER A 892 2.08 25.41 73.83
N PHE A 893 1.65 24.19 74.19
CA PHE A 893 1.53 23.82 75.61
C PHE A 893 2.88 23.47 76.28
N GLY A 894 3.90 23.10 75.52
CA GLY A 894 5.29 22.91 75.96
C GLY A 894 6.17 24.14 75.66
N HIS A 895 7.00 24.09 74.62
CA HIS A 895 8.01 25.13 74.35
C HIS A 895 7.90 25.79 72.96
N GLY A 896 8.44 27.00 72.80
CA GLY A 896 8.55 27.69 71.51
C GLY A 896 7.20 28.04 70.89
N GLY A 897 6.51 29.03 71.44
CA GLY A 897 5.12 29.34 71.04
C GLY A 897 4.93 29.68 69.56
N ALA A 898 5.93 30.29 68.93
CA ALA A 898 6.05 30.33 67.48
C ALA A 898 6.96 29.23 66.96
N MET A 899 8.23 29.20 67.40
CA MET A 899 9.27 28.37 66.81
C MET A 899 10.03 27.57 67.86
N TYR A 900 10.23 26.28 67.58
CA TYR A 900 11.12 25.40 68.34
C TYR A 900 12.21 24.83 67.43
N ASN A 901 13.46 24.91 67.88
CA ASN A 901 14.64 24.39 67.17
C ASN A 901 15.36 23.37 68.06
N ILE A 902 15.57 22.15 67.56
CA ILE A 902 16.45 21.14 68.18
C ILE A 902 17.50 20.62 67.20
N ASN A 903 18.78 20.63 67.61
CA ASN A 903 19.95 20.32 66.76
C ASN A 903 20.02 21.15 65.45
N SER A 904 19.44 22.35 65.44
CA SER A 904 19.03 23.08 64.23
C SER A 904 19.68 24.48 64.14
N HIS A 905 19.87 24.99 62.92
CA HIS A 905 20.67 26.19 62.66
C HIS A 905 20.00 27.18 61.69
N PRO A 906 18.71 27.53 61.86
CA PRO A 906 17.98 28.33 60.89
C PRO A 906 18.52 29.77 60.78
N HIS A 907 18.36 30.36 59.60
CA HIS A 907 18.72 31.76 59.35
C HIS A 907 17.46 32.61 59.22
N LEU A 908 17.33 33.64 60.07
CA LEU A 908 16.17 34.52 60.15
C LEU A 908 16.60 35.96 59.79
N SER A 909 15.99 36.52 58.75
CA SER A 909 16.21 37.88 58.29
C SER A 909 14.88 38.64 58.19
N ASN A 910 14.76 39.79 58.86
CA ASN A 910 13.55 40.61 58.92
C ASN A 910 12.32 39.83 59.46
N VAL A 911 12.48 39.06 60.55
CA VAL A 911 11.41 38.20 61.09
C VAL A 911 10.75 38.83 62.32
N THR A 912 9.41 38.81 62.39
CA THR A 912 8.63 39.39 63.50
C THR A 912 7.93 38.32 64.33
N PHE A 913 7.98 38.43 65.66
CA PHE A 913 7.30 37.54 66.60
C PHE A 913 6.32 38.32 67.50
N SER A 914 5.04 38.40 67.10
CA SER A 914 3.97 39.08 67.83
C SER A 914 3.08 38.12 68.61
N ALA A 915 2.72 38.45 69.85
CA ALA A 915 1.68 37.80 70.67
C ALA A 915 1.78 36.26 70.94
N ASN A 916 2.74 35.56 70.32
CA ASN A 916 2.88 34.11 70.46
C ASN A 916 3.10 33.67 71.92
N SER A 917 2.48 32.56 72.31
CA SER A 917 2.39 32.10 73.70
C SER A 917 2.90 30.67 73.86
N SER A 918 3.45 30.32 75.04
CA SER A 918 3.88 28.95 75.31
C SER A 918 3.68 28.53 76.76
N GLY A 919 3.92 27.25 77.03
CA GLY A 919 3.79 26.62 78.33
C GLY A 919 4.58 27.31 79.46
N PRO A 920 4.21 27.05 80.73
CA PRO A 920 4.89 27.67 81.87
C PRO A 920 6.40 27.41 81.88
N ASN A 921 7.18 28.50 81.99
CA ASN A 921 8.65 28.54 81.96
C ASN A 921 9.31 28.45 80.56
N SER A 922 8.53 28.44 79.48
CA SER A 922 9.02 28.44 78.10
C SER A 922 9.15 29.84 77.48
N GLY A 923 9.80 29.92 76.31
CA GLY A 923 9.83 31.12 75.47
C GLY A 923 8.64 31.15 74.49
N GLY A 924 7.91 32.26 74.44
CA GLY A 924 6.74 32.43 73.54
C GLY A 924 7.11 32.63 72.07
N GLY A 925 8.24 33.30 71.78
CA GLY A 925 8.77 33.42 70.42
C GLY A 925 9.52 32.15 69.99
N ILE A 926 10.86 32.18 70.13
CA ILE A 926 11.74 31.06 69.75
C ILE A 926 12.23 30.31 71.00
N TYR A 927 12.23 28.98 70.96
CA TYR A 927 12.99 28.11 71.86
C TYR A 927 14.08 27.36 71.08
N ASN A 928 15.24 27.11 71.70
CA ASN A 928 16.41 26.50 71.06
C ASN A 928 17.05 25.47 72.00
N ASP A 929 17.04 24.20 71.63
CA ASP A 929 17.81 23.12 72.27
C ASP A 929 18.95 22.67 71.34
N ASN A 930 20.18 22.60 71.85
CA ASN A 930 21.41 22.29 71.10
C ASN A 930 21.49 22.96 69.69
N SER A 931 21.00 24.20 69.59
CA SER A 931 20.72 24.91 68.32
C SER A 931 21.35 26.30 68.32
N SER A 932 21.81 26.77 67.16
CA SER A 932 22.44 28.10 67.00
C SER A 932 21.85 28.86 65.80
N PRO A 933 20.66 29.50 65.96
CA PRO A 933 20.04 30.28 64.90
C PRO A 933 20.83 31.56 64.59
N SER A 934 20.81 31.97 63.33
CA SER A 934 21.40 33.23 62.86
C SER A 934 20.31 34.28 62.70
N LEU A 935 20.36 35.37 63.47
CA LEU A 935 19.30 36.39 63.53
C LEU A 935 19.76 37.74 62.98
N SER A 936 19.00 38.31 62.04
CA SER A 936 19.19 39.64 61.45
C SER A 936 17.85 40.38 61.39
N ASN A 937 17.78 41.61 61.92
CA ASN A 937 16.55 42.42 61.98
C ASN A 937 15.32 41.65 62.54
N VAL A 938 15.51 40.85 63.58
CA VAL A 938 14.43 40.09 64.24
C VAL A 938 13.85 40.90 65.40
N THR A 939 12.51 40.94 65.52
CA THR A 939 11.77 41.75 66.51
C THR A 939 10.70 40.95 67.24
#